data_AF-A0A971GSE5-F1
#
_entry.id   AF-A0A971GSE5-F1
#
_cell.length_a   1.000
_cell.length_b   1.000
_cell.length_c   1.000
_cell.angle_alpha   90.00
_cell.angle_beta   90.00
_cell.angle_gamma   90.00
#
_symmetry.space_group_name_H-M   'P 1'
#
loop_
_entity.id
_entity.type
_entity.pdbx_description
1 polymer ?
#
loop_
_entity_poly.entity_id
_entity_poly.type
_entity_poly.pdbx_seq_one_letter_code
_entity_poly.pdbx_strand_id
1 'polypeptide(L)'
;MTTHAQRVHAQLAMHGGVPTIHFDGQPDPGLAFMTYWPRSQQMREFAEAGVHLYSAPSTSCQHLWEPMAPQVWLGPDNYEYTHVDRLMEQIVAADPKARIFPRIYLNSPRWWDMRHPDQLVLVDDGQGVPVPYYERNQKRVPSWASEVWRQDTAETLRSYIRHIQAAPYAEHVIGYHLASGTTEEWMYWGANDGMYADFSSPSLVRFKDWLREKYGNDTARLREAWADPKIDFERVTIPTKAERLHTSRGFLRDPQREMCVIDYLLYHSWMTADTICGLAKVITETTERSALCGVFYGYLMQLAARDFRWQNCGHLGLKQILASPDIDFVCSPSNYSARNLGAGGYSMFMSLTDSIKLHGKTWFDENDYRTCVATAHGWGKTYTMADTIAVQRRELANVLANGVCMWWFNLTTEPWFSDPELLGEIAHHRRIGQASLSWDRRSVAQIGVLYDEDAVTYAQVDSELPEQLVIRQMPELGRSGAPYALYHIDDLELLSGDECKVWFMLTSFATTARKRELIRAKLQRAGNTLVWIYAPGVIADERYSLEASAELTGIRLASIEEAMPIEVIPDTGSPLAFARYGVQKPIGPVFYADEPAAETWGELAGLGKPGLVVRQMTGWCSVYSAAPCLPSDLLRELAKRAGVHIYNDAGDVVYANRSFIGVSADYSGTRTIRLPQRADVTDLLTDKVIARAAEAFEVHLEGKQTGLYHLSWV
;
A
#
# COMPACT_ATOMS: atom_id res chain seq x y z
N MET A 1 46.39 3.75 -17.33
CA MET A 1 45.62 2.72 -16.61
C MET A 1 44.77 3.43 -15.58
N THR A 2 43.59 3.89 -15.99
CA THR A 2 42.58 4.42 -15.09
C THR A 2 42.10 3.24 -14.23
N THR A 3 42.44 3.26 -12.95
CA THR A 3 41.84 2.39 -11.94
C THR A 3 40.35 2.62 -11.98
N HIS A 4 39.59 1.65 -12.52
CA HIS A 4 38.14 1.63 -12.35
C HIS A 4 37.89 1.53 -10.85
N ALA A 5 37.45 2.63 -10.24
CA ALA A 5 36.97 2.63 -8.86
C ALA A 5 35.90 1.54 -8.72
N GLN A 6 36.00 0.75 -7.66
CA GLN A 6 35.12 -0.38 -7.42
C GLN A 6 33.72 0.17 -7.10
N ARG A 7 32.73 -0.10 -7.96
CA ARG A 7 31.35 0.35 -7.77
C ARG A 7 30.77 -0.22 -6.48
N VAL A 8 30.06 0.61 -5.71
CA VAL A 8 29.27 0.18 -4.56
C VAL A 8 28.17 -0.76 -5.05
N HIS A 9 28.14 -1.98 -4.50
CA HIS A 9 27.12 -2.96 -4.83
C HIS A 9 25.97 -2.87 -3.83
N ALA A 10 24.76 -2.56 -4.32
CA ALA A 10 23.55 -2.51 -3.51
C ALA A 10 22.65 -3.70 -3.82
N GLN A 11 22.17 -4.38 -2.77
CA GLN A 11 21.27 -5.52 -2.91
C GLN A 11 20.33 -5.62 -1.71
N LEU A 12 19.21 -6.31 -1.90
CA LEU A 12 18.38 -6.80 -0.80
C LEU A 12 18.81 -8.20 -0.38
N ALA A 13 18.89 -8.42 0.93
CA ALA A 13 19.04 -9.75 1.52
C ALA A 13 18.33 -9.81 2.87
N MET A 14 17.97 -11.03 3.29
CA MET A 14 17.36 -11.25 4.60
C MET A 14 18.37 -10.95 5.71
N HIS A 15 18.01 -10.05 6.64
CA HIS A 15 18.83 -9.69 7.80
C HIS A 15 17.93 -9.43 9.01
N GLY A 16 18.19 -10.10 10.14
CA GLY A 16 17.28 -10.06 11.29
C GLY A 16 15.86 -10.55 10.95
N GLY A 17 15.73 -11.43 9.94
CA GLY A 17 14.47 -12.03 9.52
C GLY A 17 13.52 -11.15 8.70
N VAL A 18 13.99 -10.02 8.17
CA VAL A 18 13.26 -9.19 7.18
C VAL A 18 14.17 -8.84 6.00
N PRO A 19 13.63 -8.56 4.79
CA PRO A 19 14.42 -8.01 3.69
C PRO A 19 15.09 -6.70 4.09
N THR A 20 16.38 -6.54 3.80
CA THR A 20 17.19 -5.40 4.24
C THR A 20 18.20 -5.01 3.19
N ILE A 21 18.39 -3.71 3.05
CA ILE A 21 19.35 -3.14 2.11
C ILE A 21 20.75 -3.41 2.61
N HIS A 22 21.60 -3.93 1.74
CA HIS A 22 23.02 -4.10 1.97
C HIS A 22 23.81 -3.28 0.97
N PHE A 23 24.81 -2.56 1.46
CA PHE A 23 25.80 -1.86 0.67
C PHE A 23 27.15 -2.53 0.92
N ASP A 24 27.74 -3.13 -0.12
CA ASP A 24 28.99 -3.88 -0.03
C ASP A 24 28.98 -4.96 1.08
N GLY A 25 27.82 -5.63 1.20
CA GLY A 25 27.58 -6.67 2.20
C GLY A 25 27.27 -6.16 3.61
N GLN A 26 27.30 -4.85 3.87
CA GLN A 26 26.95 -4.27 5.16
C GLN A 26 25.47 -3.86 5.20
N PRO A 27 24.68 -4.31 6.19
CA PRO A 27 23.28 -3.94 6.31
C PRO A 27 23.11 -2.46 6.68
N ASP A 28 22.07 -1.84 6.15
CA ASP A 28 21.66 -0.47 6.45
C ASP A 28 20.17 -0.45 6.84
N PRO A 29 19.75 0.37 7.82
CA PRO A 29 18.33 0.41 8.22
C PRO A 29 17.41 1.06 7.18
N GLY A 30 17.94 1.62 6.08
CA GLY A 30 17.11 2.20 5.03
C GLY A 30 16.40 3.48 5.47
N LEU A 31 17.05 4.27 6.31
CA LEU A 31 16.60 5.59 6.71
C LEU A 31 17.22 6.62 5.77
N ALA A 32 16.40 7.26 4.95
CA ALA A 32 16.82 8.13 3.86
C ALA A 32 16.29 9.56 3.99
N PHE A 33 16.88 10.47 3.25
CA PHE A 33 16.35 11.81 3.03
C PHE A 33 15.91 11.97 1.58
N MET A 34 14.71 12.50 1.40
CA MET A 34 14.18 12.81 0.09
C MET A 34 13.76 14.27 0.00
N THR A 35 13.96 14.88 -1.16
CA THR A 35 13.40 16.22 -1.43
C THR A 35 13.18 16.47 -2.91
N TYR A 36 12.17 17.28 -3.22
CA TYR A 36 12.01 17.86 -4.56
C TYR A 36 12.91 19.07 -4.82
N TRP A 37 13.53 19.64 -3.78
CA TRP A 37 14.33 20.85 -3.87
C TRP A 37 15.71 20.64 -3.23
N PRO A 38 16.60 19.89 -3.89
CA PRO A 38 17.88 19.51 -3.32
C PRO A 38 18.75 20.72 -3.01
N ARG A 39 19.18 20.83 -1.75
CA ARG A 39 20.07 21.89 -1.24
C ARG A 39 21.26 21.28 -0.51
N SER A 40 22.47 21.72 -0.83
CA SER A 40 23.69 21.21 -0.16
C SER A 40 23.67 21.41 1.34
N GLN A 41 22.98 22.45 1.85
CA GLN A 41 22.82 22.65 3.29
C GLN A 41 22.06 21.48 3.93
N GLN A 42 20.88 21.13 3.43
CA GLN A 42 20.10 20.03 3.99
C GLN A 42 20.83 18.69 3.86
N MET A 43 21.55 18.46 2.76
CA MET A 43 22.33 17.23 2.62
C MET A 43 23.43 17.13 3.66
N ARG A 44 24.13 18.23 3.97
CA ARG A 44 25.11 18.28 5.07
C ARG A 44 24.46 18.06 6.43
N GLU A 45 23.33 18.70 6.70
CA GLU A 45 22.59 18.54 7.96
C GLU A 45 22.16 17.07 8.19
N PHE A 46 21.65 16.40 7.15
CA PHE A 46 21.31 14.98 7.23
C PHE A 46 22.55 14.08 7.33
N ALA A 47 23.64 14.40 6.63
CA ALA A 47 24.90 13.67 6.74
C ALA A 47 25.50 13.77 8.16
N GLU A 48 25.42 14.95 8.79
CA GLU A 48 25.81 15.19 10.18
C GLU A 48 24.91 14.41 11.16
N ALA A 49 23.63 14.21 10.82
CA ALA A 49 22.71 13.32 11.52
C ALA A 49 22.93 11.82 11.22
N GLY A 50 23.90 11.46 10.37
CA GLY A 50 24.24 10.08 10.01
C GLY A 50 23.35 9.45 8.93
N VAL A 51 22.56 10.25 8.22
CA VAL A 51 21.74 9.84 7.08
C VAL A 51 22.50 10.13 5.79
N HIS A 52 22.89 9.06 5.10
CA HIS A 52 23.71 9.12 3.89
C HIS A 52 22.98 8.58 2.65
N LEU A 53 21.69 8.27 2.78
CA LEU A 53 20.86 7.71 1.71
C LEU A 53 19.92 8.80 1.19
N TYR A 54 19.98 9.11 -0.10
CA TYR A 54 19.32 10.25 -0.71
C TYR A 54 18.49 9.88 -1.93
N SER A 55 17.37 10.58 -2.09
CA SER A 55 16.54 10.57 -3.30
C SER A 55 16.17 11.98 -3.71
N ALA A 56 16.22 12.25 -5.01
CA ALA A 56 15.91 13.55 -5.60
C ALA A 56 15.27 13.35 -6.98
N PRO A 57 14.42 14.30 -7.43
CA PRO A 57 13.75 14.22 -8.72
C PRO A 57 14.77 14.29 -9.86
N SER A 58 14.55 13.46 -10.86
CA SER A 58 15.26 13.43 -12.12
C SER A 58 14.29 12.96 -13.22
N THR A 59 14.73 12.95 -14.48
CA THR A 59 13.96 12.39 -15.58
C THR A 59 14.91 11.91 -16.68
N SER A 60 14.53 10.85 -17.39
CA SER A 60 15.21 10.48 -18.65
C SER A 60 14.60 11.17 -19.87
N CYS A 61 13.53 11.95 -19.68
CA CYS A 61 12.66 12.46 -20.74
C CYS A 61 12.25 13.92 -20.47
N GLN A 62 10.95 14.21 -20.31
CA GLN A 62 10.43 15.50 -19.83
C GLN A 62 9.65 15.28 -18.52
N HIS A 63 9.95 16.09 -17.50
CA HIS A 63 9.19 16.11 -16.25
C HIS A 63 7.89 16.93 -16.39
N LEU A 64 6.79 16.51 -15.76
CA LEU A 64 5.55 17.32 -15.76
C LEU A 64 5.67 18.58 -14.89
N TRP A 65 6.41 18.47 -13.79
CA TRP A 65 6.57 19.52 -12.80
C TRP A 65 7.85 20.34 -13.01
N GLU A 66 8.03 20.95 -14.18
CA GLU A 66 9.14 21.89 -14.37
C GLU A 66 9.00 23.07 -13.37
N PRO A 67 10.09 23.50 -12.68
CA PRO A 67 11.50 23.19 -12.93
C PRO A 67 12.11 22.07 -12.05
N MET A 68 11.33 21.18 -11.43
CA MET A 68 11.85 20.15 -10.50
C MET A 68 12.95 19.28 -11.13
N ALA A 69 12.75 18.84 -12.38
CA ALA A 69 13.77 18.22 -13.21
C ALA A 69 13.63 18.75 -14.65
N PRO A 70 14.64 19.43 -15.22
CA PRO A 70 14.64 19.87 -16.61
C PRO A 70 14.56 18.70 -17.60
N GLN A 71 14.02 18.97 -18.78
CA GLN A 71 13.94 18.00 -19.86
C GLN A 71 15.33 17.51 -20.30
N VAL A 72 15.50 16.19 -20.33
CA VAL A 72 16.71 15.50 -20.78
C VAL A 72 16.61 15.10 -22.26
N TRP A 73 15.45 14.61 -22.71
CA TRP A 73 15.30 14.11 -24.08
C TRP A 73 14.85 15.22 -25.04
N LEU A 74 15.81 15.91 -25.68
CA LEU A 74 15.57 17.09 -26.52
C LEU A 74 15.11 16.75 -27.94
N GLY A 75 15.46 15.57 -28.43
CA GLY A 75 15.11 15.06 -29.76
C GLY A 75 15.60 13.63 -29.94
N PRO A 76 15.32 12.99 -31.09
CA PRO A 76 15.90 11.68 -31.41
C PRO A 76 17.41 11.69 -31.24
N ASP A 77 17.95 10.77 -30.43
CA ASP A 77 19.38 10.65 -30.09
C ASP A 77 20.06 11.93 -29.56
N ASN A 78 19.27 12.91 -29.07
CA ASN A 78 19.76 14.18 -28.56
C ASN A 78 19.33 14.36 -27.09
N TYR A 79 20.32 14.32 -26.20
CA TYR A 79 20.13 14.33 -24.75
C TYR A 79 20.93 15.45 -24.08
N GLU A 80 20.37 16.04 -23.02
CA GLU A 80 21.01 17.08 -22.20
C GLU A 80 21.07 16.64 -20.73
N TYR A 81 22.25 16.22 -20.28
CA TYR A 81 22.46 15.66 -18.94
C TYR A 81 23.06 16.64 -17.93
N THR A 82 23.37 17.89 -18.31
CA THR A 82 24.05 18.87 -17.43
C THR A 82 23.33 19.09 -16.10
N HIS A 83 22.00 19.02 -16.05
CA HIS A 83 21.28 19.14 -14.79
C HIS A 83 21.40 17.87 -13.92
N VAL A 84 21.37 16.69 -14.53
CA VAL A 84 21.57 15.40 -13.85
C VAL A 84 22.95 15.38 -13.20
N ASP A 85 23.98 15.76 -13.95
CA ASP A 85 25.36 15.80 -13.46
C ASP A 85 25.50 16.74 -12.27
N ARG A 86 25.00 17.99 -12.42
CA ARG A 86 25.04 18.98 -11.34
C ARG A 86 24.29 18.54 -10.09
N LEU A 87 23.15 17.87 -10.24
CA LEU A 87 22.39 17.35 -9.10
C LEU A 87 23.22 16.31 -8.32
N MET A 88 23.79 15.34 -9.02
CA MET A 88 24.57 14.27 -8.40
C MET A 88 25.85 14.81 -7.75
N GLU A 89 26.58 15.67 -8.47
CA GLU A 89 27.78 16.35 -7.95
C GLU A 89 27.45 17.21 -6.73
N GLN A 90 26.32 17.92 -6.72
CA GLN A 90 25.88 18.72 -5.59
C GLN A 90 25.64 17.87 -4.33
N ILE A 91 25.04 16.69 -4.48
CA ILE A 91 24.79 15.77 -3.36
C ILE A 91 26.12 15.21 -2.85
N VAL A 92 26.97 14.68 -3.75
CA VAL A 92 28.27 14.09 -3.39
C VAL A 92 29.22 15.12 -2.77
N ALA A 93 29.22 16.37 -3.27
CA ALA A 93 30.03 17.45 -2.68
C ALA A 93 29.54 17.84 -1.28
N ALA A 94 28.25 17.66 -0.98
CA ALA A 94 27.69 17.91 0.34
C ALA A 94 27.92 16.74 1.31
N ASP A 95 27.86 15.51 0.81
CA ASP A 95 28.16 14.28 1.54
C ASP A 95 28.99 13.30 0.69
N PRO A 96 30.30 13.20 0.95
CA PRO A 96 31.16 12.22 0.27
C PRO A 96 30.82 10.76 0.55
N LYS A 97 29.90 10.45 1.48
CA LYS A 97 29.38 9.09 1.74
C LYS A 97 28.01 8.85 1.11
N ALA A 98 27.51 9.79 0.31
CA ALA A 98 26.18 9.72 -0.26
C ALA A 98 25.95 8.42 -1.03
N ARG A 99 24.77 7.85 -0.82
CA ARG A 99 24.20 6.77 -1.60
C ARG A 99 22.90 7.30 -2.18
N ILE A 100 22.78 7.28 -3.49
CA ILE A 100 21.75 8.01 -4.23
C ILE A 100 20.95 7.02 -5.06
N PHE A 101 19.63 7.11 -4.97
CA PHE A 101 18.74 6.57 -6.00
C PHE A 101 17.91 7.71 -6.59
N PRO A 102 18.22 8.21 -7.80
CA PRO A 102 17.37 9.22 -8.44
C PRO A 102 15.95 8.69 -8.64
N ARG A 103 14.97 9.54 -8.33
CA ARG A 103 13.58 9.32 -8.75
C ARG A 103 13.45 9.74 -10.21
N ILE A 104 13.49 8.77 -11.12
CA ILE A 104 13.43 9.00 -12.56
C ILE A 104 11.97 9.06 -13.00
N TYR A 105 11.50 10.26 -13.34
CA TYR A 105 10.21 10.46 -13.96
C TYR A 105 10.23 10.06 -15.44
N LEU A 106 9.24 9.27 -15.86
CA LEU A 106 9.07 8.71 -17.20
C LEU A 106 7.78 9.22 -17.84
N ASN A 107 7.90 9.85 -19.02
CA ASN A 107 6.87 10.50 -19.81
C ASN A 107 7.41 10.71 -21.25
N SER A 108 6.71 11.48 -22.08
CA SER A 108 7.18 11.93 -23.40
C SER A 108 7.42 13.45 -23.44
N PRO A 109 8.40 13.94 -24.20
CA PRO A 109 8.57 15.36 -24.47
C PRO A 109 7.56 15.86 -25.52
N ARG A 110 7.27 17.17 -25.54
CA ARG A 110 6.27 17.75 -26.49
C ARG A 110 6.54 17.43 -27.96
N TRP A 111 7.80 17.38 -28.38
CA TRP A 111 8.13 17.04 -29.78
C TRP A 111 7.71 15.61 -30.13
N TRP A 112 7.79 14.69 -29.16
CA TRP A 112 7.36 13.31 -29.33
C TRP A 112 5.84 13.26 -29.45
N ASP A 113 5.11 13.98 -28.58
CA ASP A 113 3.65 14.07 -28.65
C ASP A 113 3.15 14.57 -30.02
N MET A 114 3.82 15.59 -30.57
CA MET A 114 3.47 16.15 -31.88
C MET A 114 3.70 15.15 -33.02
N ARG A 115 4.70 14.26 -32.88
CA ARG A 115 5.03 13.23 -33.86
C ARG A 115 4.15 11.98 -33.72
N HIS A 116 3.61 11.73 -32.53
CA HIS A 116 2.85 10.53 -32.18
C HIS A 116 1.47 10.86 -31.59
N PRO A 117 0.62 11.67 -32.26
CA PRO A 117 -0.64 12.13 -31.68
C PRO A 117 -1.66 11.02 -31.42
N ASP A 118 -1.53 9.89 -32.11
CA ASP A 118 -2.33 8.66 -32.01
C ASP A 118 -1.89 7.75 -30.85
N GLN A 119 -0.74 8.03 -30.23
CA GLN A 119 -0.16 7.28 -29.12
C GLN A 119 -0.45 7.90 -27.74
N LEU A 120 -1.26 8.96 -27.70
CA LEU A 120 -1.52 9.78 -26.52
C LEU A 120 -2.87 9.46 -25.88
N VAL A 121 -2.96 9.68 -24.57
CA VAL A 121 -4.13 9.35 -23.75
C VAL A 121 -5.39 10.10 -24.21
N LEU A 122 -6.50 9.37 -24.19
CA LEU A 122 -7.85 9.93 -24.29
C LEU A 122 -8.61 9.64 -22.99
N VAL A 123 -9.44 10.59 -22.56
CA VAL A 123 -10.31 10.47 -21.38
C VAL A 123 -11.77 10.60 -21.75
N ASP A 124 -12.64 9.92 -21.00
CA ASP A 124 -14.07 10.22 -20.97
C ASP A 124 -14.35 11.15 -19.78
N ASP A 125 -14.73 12.38 -20.09
CA ASP A 125 -15.08 13.40 -19.10
C ASP A 125 -16.55 13.30 -18.64
N GLY A 126 -17.32 12.36 -19.18
CA GLY A 126 -18.75 12.15 -18.91
C GLY A 126 -19.67 12.55 -20.06
N GLN A 127 -19.13 13.07 -21.16
CA GLN A 127 -19.90 13.39 -22.37
C GLN A 127 -20.08 12.19 -23.31
N GLY A 128 -19.48 11.03 -22.99
CA GLY A 128 -19.63 9.78 -23.75
C GLY A 128 -18.84 9.72 -25.06
N VAL A 129 -18.06 10.76 -25.37
CA VAL A 129 -17.11 10.79 -26.49
C VAL A 129 -15.73 11.08 -25.91
N PRO A 130 -14.75 10.16 -26.07
CA PRO A 130 -13.41 10.39 -25.55
C PRO A 130 -12.75 11.63 -26.17
N VAL A 131 -12.11 12.44 -25.32
CA VAL A 131 -11.40 13.66 -25.70
C VAL A 131 -9.92 13.56 -25.35
N PRO A 132 -9.04 14.32 -26.03
CA PRO A 132 -7.64 14.38 -25.64
C PRO A 132 -7.47 14.80 -24.19
N TYR A 133 -6.70 14.01 -23.42
CA TYR A 133 -6.34 14.39 -22.07
C TYR A 133 -5.21 15.42 -22.10
N TYR A 134 -5.37 16.46 -21.28
CA TYR A 134 -4.36 17.48 -21.04
C TYR A 134 -4.08 17.54 -19.55
N GLU A 135 -2.83 17.29 -19.22
CA GLU A 135 -2.31 17.50 -17.89
C GLU A 135 -1.88 18.98 -17.75
N ARG A 136 -1.28 19.32 -16.60
CA ARG A 136 -0.68 20.63 -16.32
C ARG A 136 0.05 21.24 -17.52
N ASN A 137 -0.05 22.57 -17.62
CA ASN A 137 0.55 23.35 -18.70
C ASN A 137 0.09 22.95 -20.12
N GLN A 138 -1.12 22.40 -20.27
CA GLN A 138 -1.66 21.94 -21.56
C GLN A 138 -0.72 20.91 -22.23
N LYS A 139 -0.15 20.00 -21.43
CA LYS A 139 0.72 18.94 -21.91
C LYS A 139 -0.11 17.69 -22.16
N ARG A 140 -0.01 17.11 -23.37
CA ARG A 140 -0.53 15.77 -23.62
C ARG A 140 0.44 14.74 -23.04
N VAL A 141 -0.05 13.53 -22.77
CA VAL A 141 0.74 12.46 -22.15
C VAL A 141 0.58 11.15 -22.92
N PRO A 142 1.60 10.30 -22.95
CA PRO A 142 1.60 9.06 -23.70
C PRO A 142 0.72 8.03 -23.00
N SER A 143 0.04 7.22 -23.80
CA SER A 143 -0.59 6.01 -23.30
C SER A 143 0.49 5.06 -22.80
N TRP A 144 0.37 4.55 -21.58
CA TRP A 144 1.26 3.49 -21.10
C TRP A 144 1.09 2.17 -21.87
N ALA A 145 -0.02 2.01 -22.60
CA ALA A 145 -0.24 0.91 -23.53
C ALA A 145 0.42 1.14 -24.91
N SER A 146 0.99 2.32 -25.18
CA SER A 146 1.73 2.59 -26.40
C SER A 146 3.05 1.84 -26.41
N GLU A 147 3.15 0.82 -27.26
CA GLU A 147 4.39 0.09 -27.46
C GLU A 147 5.50 0.98 -28.04
N VAL A 148 5.15 1.97 -28.88
CA VAL A 148 6.10 2.97 -29.38
C VAL A 148 6.68 3.77 -28.23
N TRP A 149 5.84 4.30 -27.33
CA TRP A 149 6.32 5.04 -26.16
C TRP A 149 7.16 4.16 -25.23
N ARG A 150 6.74 2.91 -24.98
CA ARG A 150 7.47 1.97 -24.12
C ARG A 150 8.87 1.69 -24.65
N GLN A 151 9.00 1.45 -25.96
CA GLN A 151 10.29 1.19 -26.61
C GLN A 151 11.20 2.41 -26.58
N ASP A 152 10.67 3.57 -26.96
CA ASP A 152 11.44 4.82 -26.96
C ASP A 152 11.88 5.19 -25.55
N THR A 153 10.97 5.11 -24.57
CA THR A 153 11.25 5.42 -23.16
C THR A 153 12.27 4.45 -22.57
N ALA A 154 12.16 3.15 -22.89
CA ALA A 154 13.16 2.17 -22.51
C ALA A 154 14.55 2.57 -23.02
N GLU A 155 14.66 3.03 -24.27
CA GLU A 155 15.96 3.48 -24.81
C GLU A 155 16.47 4.76 -24.16
N THR A 156 15.60 5.74 -23.86
CA THR A 156 16.01 6.92 -23.08
C THR A 156 16.51 6.54 -21.69
N LEU A 157 15.86 5.57 -21.05
CA LEU A 157 16.24 5.07 -19.73
C LEU A 157 17.59 4.35 -19.79
N ARG A 158 17.83 3.51 -20.81
CA ARG A 158 19.16 2.89 -21.04
C ARG A 158 20.25 3.94 -21.22
N SER A 159 20.00 4.96 -22.04
CA SER A 159 20.96 6.03 -22.30
C SER A 159 21.25 6.85 -21.04
N TYR A 160 20.21 7.17 -20.26
CA TYR A 160 20.34 7.85 -18.97
C TYR A 160 21.19 7.05 -17.96
N ILE A 161 20.93 5.73 -17.83
CA ILE A 161 21.69 4.85 -16.93
C ILE A 161 23.15 4.76 -17.38
N ARG A 162 23.41 4.57 -18.68
CA ARG A 162 24.78 4.51 -19.24
C ARG A 162 25.55 5.81 -19.02
N HIS A 163 24.88 6.96 -19.14
CA HIS A 163 25.48 8.26 -18.85
C HIS A 163 25.94 8.34 -17.39
N ILE A 164 25.06 8.01 -16.43
CA ILE A 164 25.40 7.96 -15.00
C ILE A 164 26.54 6.99 -14.73
N GLN A 165 26.51 5.79 -15.32
CA GLN A 165 27.53 4.75 -15.14
C GLN A 165 28.93 5.16 -15.64
N ALA A 166 29.00 6.12 -16.56
CA ALA A 166 30.24 6.68 -17.11
C ALA A 166 30.71 7.93 -16.36
N ALA A 167 29.87 8.52 -15.50
CA ALA A 167 30.16 9.75 -14.80
C ALA A 167 31.10 9.54 -13.58
N PRO A 168 31.84 10.58 -13.12
CA PRO A 168 32.74 10.46 -11.98
C PRO A 168 32.06 10.10 -10.65
N TYR A 169 30.78 10.42 -10.51
CA TYR A 169 29.99 10.15 -9.30
C TYR A 169 29.29 8.78 -9.33
N ALA A 170 29.53 7.93 -10.33
CA ALA A 170 28.79 6.69 -10.56
C ALA A 170 28.74 5.76 -9.34
N GLU A 171 29.80 5.72 -8.53
CA GLU A 171 29.88 4.88 -7.33
C GLU A 171 28.88 5.27 -6.23
N HIS A 172 28.35 6.50 -6.27
CA HIS A 172 27.32 6.97 -5.36
C HIS A 172 25.91 6.59 -5.79
N VAL A 173 25.69 6.20 -7.05
CA VAL A 173 24.35 5.83 -7.54
C VAL A 173 24.13 4.33 -7.37
N ILE A 174 23.35 3.98 -6.34
CA ILE A 174 23.12 2.61 -5.87
C ILE A 174 21.86 1.96 -6.43
N GLY A 175 21.03 2.73 -7.14
CA GLY A 175 19.71 2.30 -7.55
C GLY A 175 18.96 3.37 -8.31
N TYR A 176 17.75 3.03 -8.75
CA TYR A 176 16.88 3.89 -9.54
C TYR A 176 15.44 3.71 -9.07
N HIS A 177 14.74 4.82 -8.84
CA HIS A 177 13.33 4.81 -8.45
C HIS A 177 12.49 5.27 -9.63
N LEU A 178 11.72 4.37 -10.25
CA LEU A 178 10.86 4.69 -11.38
C LEU A 178 9.59 5.41 -10.95
N ALA A 179 9.33 6.54 -11.59
CA ALA A 179 8.16 7.37 -11.39
C ALA A 179 7.46 7.68 -12.72
N SER A 180 6.13 7.79 -12.69
CA SER A 180 5.31 8.24 -13.82
C SER A 180 3.94 8.68 -13.31
N GLY A 181 3.04 9.13 -14.18
CA GLY A 181 1.68 9.49 -13.80
C GLY A 181 1.55 10.91 -13.26
N THR A 182 0.33 11.28 -12.86
CA THR A 182 -0.04 12.67 -12.49
C THR A 182 0.76 13.19 -11.29
N THR A 183 1.11 12.33 -10.34
CA THR A 183 1.81 12.70 -9.08
C THR A 183 3.17 12.01 -8.91
N GLU A 184 3.77 11.48 -9.98
CA GLU A 184 4.98 10.64 -9.96
C GLU A 184 4.76 9.22 -9.38
N GLU A 185 3.56 8.92 -8.87
CA GLU A 185 3.24 7.71 -8.11
C GLU A 185 2.58 6.60 -8.94
N TRP A 186 2.64 6.67 -10.27
CA TRP A 186 1.92 5.77 -11.19
C TRP A 186 0.39 5.81 -11.06
N MET A 187 -0.13 6.88 -10.45
CA MET A 187 -1.55 7.22 -10.51
C MET A 187 -1.94 7.43 -11.96
N TYR A 188 -2.88 6.63 -12.45
CA TYR A 188 -3.32 6.70 -13.83
C TYR A 188 -3.75 8.12 -14.23
N TRP A 189 -3.41 8.51 -15.45
CA TRP A 189 -3.70 9.83 -16.00
C TRP A 189 -5.16 10.26 -15.79
N GLY A 190 -5.35 11.42 -15.17
CA GLY A 190 -6.67 12.02 -14.88
C GLY A 190 -7.47 11.34 -13.76
N ALA A 191 -6.99 10.22 -13.21
CA ALA A 191 -7.74 9.46 -12.21
C ALA A 191 -7.93 10.24 -10.90
N ASN A 192 -7.00 11.12 -10.52
CA ASN A 192 -7.14 12.00 -9.35
C ASN A 192 -8.22 13.09 -9.52
N ASP A 193 -8.58 13.41 -10.76
CA ASP A 193 -9.53 14.47 -11.11
C ASP A 193 -10.92 13.91 -11.50
N GLY A 194 -11.15 12.61 -11.29
CA GLY A 194 -12.43 11.95 -11.63
C GLY A 194 -12.63 11.71 -13.13
N MET A 195 -11.55 11.81 -13.92
CA MET A 195 -11.53 11.43 -15.32
C MET A 195 -11.23 9.94 -15.47
N TYR A 196 -11.75 9.35 -16.54
CA TYR A 196 -11.58 7.93 -16.82
C TYR A 196 -10.71 7.80 -18.06
N ALA A 197 -9.52 7.27 -17.88
CA ALA A 197 -8.58 6.92 -18.94
C ALA A 197 -8.50 5.37 -19.06
N ASP A 198 -7.87 4.81 -20.07
CA ASP A 198 -7.35 5.44 -21.28
C ASP A 198 -8.11 4.89 -22.50
N PHE A 199 -8.78 5.76 -23.23
CA PHE A 199 -9.57 5.43 -24.42
C PHE A 199 -8.76 5.50 -25.74
N SER A 200 -7.43 5.67 -25.65
CA SER A 200 -6.55 5.74 -26.82
C SER A 200 -6.53 4.45 -27.66
N SER A 201 -6.13 4.57 -28.93
CA SER A 201 -5.98 3.39 -29.81
C SER A 201 -4.99 2.36 -29.25
N PRO A 202 -3.82 2.72 -28.70
CA PRO A 202 -2.92 1.74 -28.09
C PRO A 202 -3.55 0.95 -26.95
N SER A 203 -4.31 1.64 -26.08
CA SER A 203 -5.04 0.98 -24.99
C SER A 203 -6.05 -0.03 -25.51
N LEU A 204 -6.81 0.32 -26.56
CA LEU A 204 -7.79 -0.58 -27.15
C LEU A 204 -7.12 -1.82 -27.78
N VAL A 205 -6.03 -1.64 -28.52
CA VAL A 205 -5.28 -2.75 -29.14
C VAL A 205 -4.80 -3.71 -28.06
N ARG A 206 -4.18 -3.18 -27.01
CA ARG A 206 -3.59 -3.98 -25.94
C ARG A 206 -4.65 -4.65 -25.05
N PHE A 207 -5.80 -4.01 -24.85
CA PHE A 207 -6.94 -4.64 -24.19
C PHE A 207 -7.46 -5.85 -24.97
N LYS A 208 -7.56 -5.73 -26.32
CA LYS A 208 -7.93 -6.86 -27.17
C LYS A 208 -6.93 -8.01 -27.06
N ASP A 209 -5.64 -7.73 -27.05
CA ASP A 209 -4.60 -8.75 -26.88
C ASP A 209 -4.68 -9.43 -25.51
N TRP A 210 -4.90 -8.67 -24.45
CA TRP A 210 -5.11 -9.20 -23.11
C TRP A 210 -6.34 -10.13 -23.04
N LEU A 211 -7.44 -9.76 -23.69
CA LEU A 211 -8.63 -10.62 -23.77
C LEU A 211 -8.35 -11.90 -24.57
N ARG A 212 -7.56 -11.82 -25.66
CA ARG A 212 -7.14 -13.01 -26.40
C ARG A 212 -6.34 -13.95 -25.51
N GLU A 213 -5.45 -13.45 -24.66
CA GLU A 213 -4.74 -14.28 -23.70
C GLU A 213 -5.69 -14.90 -22.67
N LYS A 214 -6.52 -14.08 -22.01
CA LYS A 214 -7.47 -14.52 -20.98
C LYS A 214 -8.42 -15.63 -21.48
N TYR A 215 -8.96 -15.47 -22.68
CA TYR A 215 -9.94 -16.41 -23.25
C TYR A 215 -9.32 -17.43 -24.21
N GLY A 216 -7.99 -17.50 -24.33
CA GLY A 216 -7.29 -18.44 -25.22
C GLY A 216 -7.60 -18.22 -26.70
N ASN A 217 -7.86 -16.97 -27.09
CA ASN A 217 -8.25 -16.52 -28.42
C ASN A 217 -9.50 -17.25 -28.96
N ASP A 218 -10.34 -17.76 -28.06
CA ASP A 218 -11.59 -18.44 -28.37
C ASP A 218 -12.77 -17.47 -28.26
N THR A 219 -13.32 -17.08 -29.41
CA THR A 219 -14.48 -16.18 -29.49
C THR A 219 -15.71 -16.76 -28.79
N ALA A 220 -15.90 -18.08 -28.74
CA ALA A 220 -17.04 -18.68 -28.04
C ALA A 220 -16.95 -18.43 -26.53
N ARG A 221 -15.75 -18.57 -25.95
CA ARG A 221 -15.50 -18.29 -24.53
C ARG A 221 -15.70 -16.80 -24.20
N LEU A 222 -15.26 -15.89 -25.06
CA LEU A 222 -15.52 -14.46 -24.90
C LEU A 222 -17.03 -14.15 -24.91
N ARG A 223 -17.77 -14.70 -25.88
CA ARG A 223 -19.23 -14.52 -25.98
C ARG A 223 -19.98 -15.05 -24.78
N GLU A 224 -19.56 -16.21 -24.27
CA GLU A 224 -20.12 -16.81 -23.06
C GLU A 224 -19.87 -15.92 -21.84
N ALA A 225 -18.63 -15.48 -21.64
CA ALA A 225 -18.24 -14.66 -20.49
C ALA A 225 -18.92 -13.28 -20.50
N TRP A 226 -19.01 -12.63 -21.66
CA TRP A 226 -19.61 -11.30 -21.79
C TRP A 226 -21.13 -11.33 -22.00
N ALA A 227 -21.73 -12.52 -22.09
CA ALA A 227 -23.15 -12.71 -22.39
C ALA A 227 -23.62 -11.95 -23.65
N ASP A 228 -22.73 -11.77 -24.63
CA ASP A 228 -23.02 -11.10 -25.91
C ASP A 228 -22.77 -12.07 -27.07
N PRO A 229 -23.81 -12.56 -27.78
CA PRO A 229 -23.64 -13.50 -28.89
C PRO A 229 -23.00 -12.85 -30.13
N LYS A 230 -22.90 -11.53 -30.21
CA LYS A 230 -22.38 -10.78 -31.37
C LYS A 230 -20.95 -10.28 -31.18
N ILE A 231 -20.41 -10.34 -29.95
CA ILE A 231 -19.04 -9.89 -29.68
C ILE A 231 -18.02 -10.82 -30.35
N ASP A 232 -16.90 -10.23 -30.74
CA ASP A 232 -15.65 -10.90 -31.10
C ASP A 232 -14.49 -9.96 -30.72
N PHE A 233 -13.25 -10.45 -30.78
CA PHE A 233 -12.09 -9.65 -30.39
C PHE A 233 -11.92 -8.36 -31.21
N GLU A 234 -12.46 -8.28 -32.43
CA GLU A 234 -12.36 -7.08 -33.26
C GLU A 234 -13.41 -6.02 -32.89
N ARG A 235 -14.56 -6.45 -32.39
CA ARG A 235 -15.68 -5.59 -31.96
C ARG A 235 -15.58 -5.10 -30.52
N VAL A 236 -14.62 -5.61 -29.74
CA VAL A 236 -14.34 -5.10 -28.39
C VAL A 236 -14.10 -3.60 -28.43
N THR A 237 -14.71 -2.89 -27.49
CA THR A 237 -14.48 -1.47 -27.18
C THR A 237 -14.10 -1.32 -25.71
N ILE A 238 -13.51 -0.17 -25.38
CA ILE A 238 -13.25 0.20 -23.98
C ILE A 238 -14.57 0.65 -23.33
N PRO A 239 -14.94 0.11 -22.15
CA PRO A 239 -16.13 0.55 -21.44
C PRO A 239 -16.08 2.04 -21.12
N THR A 240 -17.18 2.73 -21.37
CA THR A 240 -17.40 4.15 -21.09
C THR A 240 -17.38 4.44 -19.58
N LYS A 241 -17.25 5.72 -19.21
CA LYS A 241 -17.39 6.13 -17.80
C LYS A 241 -18.73 5.70 -17.20
N ALA A 242 -19.82 5.82 -17.96
CA ALA A 242 -21.15 5.44 -17.50
C ALA A 242 -21.26 3.93 -17.20
N GLU A 243 -20.71 3.08 -18.07
CA GLU A 243 -20.67 1.63 -17.85
C GLU A 243 -19.80 1.26 -16.64
N ARG A 244 -18.65 1.93 -16.45
CA ARG A 244 -17.79 1.71 -15.28
C ARG A 244 -18.42 2.16 -13.97
N LEU A 245 -19.23 3.21 -13.98
CA LEU A 245 -19.96 3.69 -12.79
C LEU A 245 -21.19 2.83 -12.46
N HIS A 246 -21.69 2.06 -13.42
CA HIS A 246 -22.86 1.22 -13.24
C HIS A 246 -22.53 -0.09 -12.51
N THR A 247 -23.51 -0.54 -11.74
CA THR A 247 -23.58 -1.86 -11.11
C THR A 247 -25.02 -2.36 -11.20
N SER A 248 -25.19 -3.62 -11.60
CA SER A 248 -26.54 -4.18 -11.77
C SER A 248 -27.13 -4.80 -10.50
N ARG A 249 -26.33 -4.97 -9.43
CA ARG A 249 -26.75 -5.59 -8.16
C ARG A 249 -26.27 -4.79 -6.93
N GLY A 250 -26.77 -3.55 -6.81
CA GLY A 250 -26.42 -2.66 -5.70
C GLY A 250 -24.93 -2.32 -5.73
N PHE A 251 -24.21 -2.60 -4.65
CA PHE A 251 -22.77 -2.41 -4.53
C PHE A 251 -21.97 -3.41 -5.36
N LEU A 252 -22.57 -4.51 -5.83
CA LEU A 252 -21.87 -5.57 -6.55
C LEU A 252 -22.21 -5.53 -8.04
N ARG A 253 -21.21 -5.78 -8.87
CA ARG A 253 -21.38 -6.11 -10.29
C ARG A 253 -21.85 -7.55 -10.43
N ASP A 254 -22.76 -7.79 -11.37
CA ASP A 254 -23.14 -9.13 -11.80
C ASP A 254 -22.20 -9.56 -12.94
N PRO A 255 -21.26 -10.49 -12.70
CA PRO A 255 -20.38 -10.98 -13.76
C PRO A 255 -21.12 -11.58 -14.95
N GLN A 256 -22.36 -12.06 -14.80
CA GLN A 256 -23.13 -12.59 -15.93
C GLN A 256 -23.68 -11.48 -16.86
N ARG A 257 -23.51 -10.21 -16.50
CA ARG A 257 -23.99 -9.04 -17.25
C ARG A 257 -22.90 -8.00 -17.51
N GLU A 258 -21.92 -7.92 -16.61
CA GLU A 258 -20.97 -6.81 -16.52
C GLU A 258 -19.51 -7.28 -16.64
N MET A 259 -19.27 -8.52 -17.13
CA MET A 259 -17.91 -9.06 -17.29
C MET A 259 -17.02 -8.18 -18.17
N CYS A 260 -17.57 -7.48 -19.17
CA CYS A 260 -16.80 -6.55 -19.99
C CYS A 260 -16.17 -5.40 -19.19
N VAL A 261 -16.87 -4.90 -18.16
CA VAL A 261 -16.37 -3.88 -17.26
C VAL A 261 -15.35 -4.47 -16.28
N ILE A 262 -15.66 -5.64 -15.71
CA ILE A 262 -14.75 -6.35 -14.79
C ILE A 262 -13.41 -6.65 -15.49
N ASP A 263 -13.45 -7.20 -16.70
CA ASP A 263 -12.27 -7.48 -17.52
C ASP A 263 -11.45 -6.23 -17.81
N TYR A 264 -12.12 -5.12 -18.17
CA TYR A 264 -11.41 -3.88 -18.43
C TYR A 264 -10.73 -3.34 -17.17
N LEU A 265 -11.36 -3.41 -15.99
CA LEU A 265 -10.77 -2.94 -14.74
C LEU A 265 -9.56 -3.78 -14.30
N LEU A 266 -9.62 -5.10 -14.53
CA LEU A 266 -8.47 -6.00 -14.35
C LEU A 266 -7.34 -5.62 -15.31
N TYR A 267 -7.65 -5.47 -16.60
CA TYR A 267 -6.70 -5.03 -17.62
C TYR A 267 -6.07 -3.67 -17.30
N HIS A 268 -6.87 -2.70 -16.83
CA HIS A 268 -6.42 -1.32 -16.56
C HIS A 268 -5.30 -1.27 -15.51
N SER A 269 -5.47 -2.02 -14.42
CA SER A 269 -4.42 -2.13 -13.39
C SER A 269 -3.25 -3.03 -13.85
N TRP A 270 -3.54 -4.15 -14.52
CA TRP A 270 -2.53 -5.02 -15.13
C TRP A 270 -1.61 -4.24 -16.08
N MET A 271 -2.16 -3.40 -16.94
CA MET A 271 -1.40 -2.62 -17.93
C MET A 271 -0.41 -1.67 -17.24
N THR A 272 -0.82 -1.07 -16.12
CA THR A 272 0.05 -0.21 -15.31
C THR A 272 1.20 -1.01 -14.72
N ALA A 273 0.90 -2.12 -14.02
CA ALA A 273 1.91 -2.99 -13.43
C ALA A 273 2.86 -3.60 -14.48
N ASP A 274 2.34 -4.00 -15.64
CA ASP A 274 3.11 -4.52 -16.75
C ASP A 274 4.07 -3.48 -17.35
N THR A 275 3.61 -2.23 -17.49
CA THR A 275 4.46 -1.11 -17.91
C THR A 275 5.62 -0.91 -16.94
N ILE A 276 5.32 -0.90 -15.65
CA ILE A 276 6.33 -0.78 -14.60
C ILE A 276 7.33 -1.94 -14.68
N CYS A 277 6.86 -3.18 -14.79
CA CYS A 277 7.73 -4.36 -14.89
C CYS A 277 8.64 -4.31 -16.11
N GLY A 278 8.10 -3.92 -17.28
CA GLY A 278 8.88 -3.78 -18.51
C GLY A 278 10.01 -2.74 -18.38
N LEU A 279 9.75 -1.62 -17.71
CA LEU A 279 10.73 -0.55 -17.50
C LEU A 279 11.71 -0.87 -16.37
N ALA A 280 11.29 -1.58 -15.33
CA ALA A 280 12.16 -2.08 -14.26
C ALA A 280 13.20 -3.05 -14.82
N LYS A 281 12.79 -3.95 -15.71
CA LYS A 281 13.69 -4.87 -16.42
C LYS A 281 14.81 -4.15 -17.19
N VAL A 282 14.55 -2.96 -17.75
CA VAL A 282 15.58 -2.14 -18.41
C VAL A 282 16.68 -1.75 -17.43
N ILE A 283 16.34 -1.42 -16.18
CA ILE A 283 17.33 -1.13 -15.13
C ILE A 283 18.16 -2.37 -14.84
N THR A 284 17.52 -3.52 -14.58
CA THR A 284 18.23 -4.77 -14.28
C THR A 284 19.20 -5.14 -15.41
N GLU A 285 18.75 -5.12 -16.66
CA GLU A 285 19.57 -5.49 -17.83
C GLU A 285 20.72 -4.51 -18.05
N THR A 286 20.48 -3.19 -17.93
CA THR A 286 21.50 -2.17 -18.18
C THR A 286 22.53 -2.08 -17.06
N THR A 287 22.14 -2.43 -15.84
CA THR A 287 23.02 -2.39 -14.67
C THR A 287 23.63 -3.75 -14.35
N GLU A 288 23.30 -4.80 -15.10
CA GLU A 288 23.69 -6.18 -14.80
C GLU A 288 23.34 -6.55 -13.35
N ARG A 289 22.18 -6.06 -12.88
CA ARG A 289 21.64 -6.26 -11.52
C ARG A 289 22.51 -5.72 -10.38
N SER A 290 23.40 -4.77 -10.68
CA SER A 290 24.26 -4.10 -9.66
C SER A 290 23.58 -2.93 -8.94
N ALA A 291 22.39 -2.53 -9.39
CA ALA A 291 21.64 -1.40 -8.85
C ALA A 291 20.23 -1.84 -8.42
N LEU A 292 19.72 -1.27 -7.34
CA LEU A 292 18.36 -1.50 -6.87
C LEU A 292 17.32 -0.82 -7.77
N CYS A 293 16.14 -1.41 -7.92
CA CYS A 293 14.99 -0.79 -8.59
C CYS A 293 13.81 -0.60 -7.63
N GLY A 294 13.32 0.64 -7.54
CA GLY A 294 12.17 1.03 -6.72
C GLY A 294 11.01 1.59 -7.51
N VAL A 295 9.79 1.42 -7.00
CA VAL A 295 8.57 1.94 -7.65
C VAL A 295 7.52 2.41 -6.63
N PHE A 296 6.78 3.46 -6.96
CA PHE A 296 5.51 3.75 -6.29
C PHE A 296 4.42 2.83 -6.85
N TYR A 297 3.82 1.97 -6.02
CA TYR A 297 2.70 1.14 -6.47
C TYR A 297 1.90 0.49 -5.32
N GLY A 298 0.73 -0.07 -5.65
CA GLY A 298 -0.05 -0.90 -4.72
C GLY A 298 -0.74 -0.14 -3.58
N TYR A 299 -1.37 1.00 -3.85
CA TYR A 299 -1.98 1.88 -2.86
C TYR A 299 -3.36 1.35 -2.37
N LEU A 300 -3.46 0.03 -2.21
CA LEU A 300 -4.69 -0.73 -1.97
C LEU A 300 -5.44 -0.29 -0.72
N MET A 301 -4.71 0.19 0.30
CA MET A 301 -5.31 0.70 1.54
C MET A 301 -5.76 2.16 1.41
N GLN A 302 -5.02 3.01 0.69
CA GLN A 302 -5.34 4.44 0.60
C GLN A 302 -6.45 4.73 -0.41
N LEU A 303 -6.47 4.02 -1.54
CA LEU A 303 -7.42 4.28 -2.63
C LEU A 303 -8.83 3.77 -2.31
N ALA A 304 -9.02 3.06 -1.21
CA ALA A 304 -10.34 2.76 -0.67
C ALA A 304 -10.99 3.98 0.05
N ALA A 305 -10.28 5.11 0.18
CA ALA A 305 -10.87 6.36 0.65
C ALA A 305 -11.98 6.76 -0.31
N ARG A 306 -13.11 7.25 0.22
CA ARG A 306 -14.30 7.61 -0.54
C ARG A 306 -13.98 8.49 -1.77
N ASP A 307 -13.75 7.85 -2.90
CA ASP A 307 -13.53 8.46 -4.20
C ASP A 307 -13.63 7.42 -5.34
N PHE A 308 -13.59 7.91 -6.57
CA PHE A 308 -13.60 7.13 -7.80
C PHE A 308 -12.28 6.39 -8.08
N ARG A 309 -11.25 6.53 -7.24
CA ARG A 309 -9.87 6.07 -7.51
C ARG A 309 -9.64 4.61 -7.18
N TRP A 310 -10.46 3.99 -6.32
CA TRP A 310 -10.25 2.61 -5.86
C TRP A 310 -10.00 1.62 -7.00
N GLN A 311 -10.77 1.73 -8.08
CA GLN A 311 -10.61 0.93 -9.30
C GLN A 311 -9.94 1.71 -10.45
N ASN A 312 -10.06 3.04 -10.46
CA ASN A 312 -9.71 3.87 -11.62
C ASN A 312 -8.23 4.31 -11.63
N CYS A 313 -7.52 4.30 -10.50
CA CYS A 313 -6.12 4.74 -10.45
C CYS A 313 -5.12 3.71 -10.99
N GLY A 314 -5.53 2.47 -11.29
CA GLY A 314 -4.64 1.47 -11.91
C GLY A 314 -3.67 0.75 -10.95
N HIS A 315 -4.00 0.67 -9.65
CA HIS A 315 -3.14 0.07 -8.62
C HIS A 315 -3.56 -1.35 -8.16
N LEU A 316 -4.55 -1.97 -8.79
CA LEU A 316 -5.01 -3.35 -8.48
C LEU A 316 -4.18 -4.40 -9.25
N GLY A 317 -2.86 -4.30 -9.17
CA GLY A 317 -1.91 -5.19 -9.86
C GLY A 317 -0.68 -5.48 -9.00
N LEU A 318 -0.80 -5.36 -7.68
CA LEU A 318 0.32 -5.50 -6.76
C LEU A 318 0.94 -6.89 -6.89
N LYS A 319 0.15 -7.94 -7.12
CA LYS A 319 0.66 -9.30 -7.33
C LYS A 319 1.71 -9.37 -8.44
N GLN A 320 1.50 -8.65 -9.54
CA GLN A 320 2.44 -8.64 -10.66
C GLN A 320 3.75 -7.93 -10.28
N ILE A 321 3.67 -6.82 -9.54
CA ILE A 321 4.84 -6.14 -8.99
C ILE A 321 5.62 -7.05 -8.03
N LEU A 322 4.91 -7.77 -7.15
CA LEU A 322 5.51 -8.71 -6.21
C LEU A 322 6.24 -9.86 -6.92
N ALA A 323 5.65 -10.39 -7.99
CA ALA A 323 6.26 -11.47 -8.78
C ALA A 323 7.47 -11.04 -9.62
N SER A 324 7.65 -9.73 -9.87
CA SER A 324 8.75 -9.23 -10.70
C SER A 324 10.10 -9.38 -10.00
N PRO A 325 11.09 -10.06 -10.62
CA PRO A 325 12.44 -10.18 -10.05
C PRO A 325 13.29 -8.91 -10.24
N ASP A 326 12.77 -7.94 -11.00
CA ASP A 326 13.43 -6.70 -11.40
C ASP A 326 13.06 -5.52 -10.51
N ILE A 327 12.22 -5.72 -9.49
CA ILE A 327 11.79 -4.69 -8.54
C ILE A 327 12.22 -5.13 -7.14
N ASP A 328 13.03 -4.31 -6.48
CA ASP A 328 13.55 -4.58 -5.15
C ASP A 328 12.68 -3.96 -4.06
N PHE A 329 12.16 -2.75 -4.29
CA PHE A 329 11.34 -2.07 -3.29
C PHE A 329 10.11 -1.38 -3.86
N VAL A 330 9.09 -1.26 -3.03
CA VAL A 330 7.87 -0.51 -3.30
C VAL A 330 7.75 0.59 -2.27
N CYS A 331 7.14 1.72 -2.64
CA CYS A 331 6.95 2.83 -1.72
C CYS A 331 5.58 3.49 -1.88
N SER A 332 5.19 4.23 -0.85
CA SER A 332 4.14 5.24 -0.88
C SER A 332 4.33 6.22 0.28
N PRO A 333 3.60 7.35 0.30
CA PRO A 333 3.43 8.14 1.52
C PRO A 333 2.83 7.30 2.65
N SER A 334 3.01 7.74 3.89
CA SER A 334 2.24 7.19 5.03
C SER A 334 0.75 7.44 4.79
N ASN A 335 -0.17 6.56 5.19
CA ASN A 335 -1.60 6.73 4.86
C ASN A 335 -2.14 8.10 5.30
N TYR A 336 -2.91 8.75 4.43
CA TYR A 336 -3.39 10.12 4.65
C TYR A 336 -4.56 10.23 5.63
N SER A 337 -5.32 9.15 5.83
CA SER A 337 -6.63 9.19 6.48
C SER A 337 -6.57 9.21 8.02
N ALA A 338 -5.44 8.80 8.61
CA ALA A 338 -5.28 8.70 10.07
C ALA A 338 -4.08 9.49 10.63
N ARG A 339 -3.57 10.48 9.87
CA ARG A 339 -2.35 11.23 10.24
C ARG A 339 -2.44 12.11 11.48
N ASN A 340 -3.64 12.36 11.99
CA ASN A 340 -3.87 13.28 13.11
C ASN A 340 -2.98 12.96 14.32
N LEU A 341 -2.64 13.98 15.10
CA LEU A 341 -1.91 13.80 16.35
C LEU A 341 -2.89 13.61 17.52
N GLY A 342 -2.59 12.68 18.43
CA GLY A 342 -3.46 12.36 19.56
C GLY A 342 -4.68 11.52 19.15
N ALA A 343 -5.80 11.71 19.84
CA ALA A 343 -7.01 10.89 19.69
C ALA A 343 -7.42 10.68 18.22
N GLY A 344 -7.37 9.42 17.78
CA GLY A 344 -7.69 8.99 16.41
C GLY A 344 -6.50 8.98 15.44
N GLY A 345 -5.30 9.36 15.89
CA GLY A 345 -4.07 9.27 15.13
C GLY A 345 -3.57 7.83 14.98
N TYR A 346 -3.09 7.47 13.80
CA TYR A 346 -2.54 6.15 13.50
C TYR A 346 -1.53 6.23 12.35
N SER A 347 -0.32 5.69 12.54
CA SER A 347 0.64 5.52 11.44
C SER A 347 0.38 4.17 10.80
N MET A 348 0.12 4.17 9.50
CA MET A 348 -0.11 2.96 8.72
C MET A 348 0.34 3.16 7.28
N PHE A 349 0.66 2.06 6.61
CA PHE A 349 1.11 2.07 5.22
C PHE A 349 -0.08 2.03 4.24
N MET A 350 0.15 2.41 2.98
CA MET A 350 -0.89 2.36 1.94
C MET A 350 -1.01 1.01 1.23
N SER A 351 -0.15 0.03 1.55
CA SER A 351 -0.05 -1.26 0.85
C SER A 351 0.01 -2.47 1.79
N LEU A 352 0.15 -3.65 1.20
CA LEU A 352 0.20 -4.96 1.89
C LEU A 352 1.65 -5.28 2.24
N THR A 353 2.16 -4.65 3.30
CA THR A 353 3.59 -4.67 3.63
C THR A 353 4.16 -6.05 3.97
N ASP A 354 3.36 -6.95 4.53
CA ASP A 354 3.85 -8.29 4.85
C ASP A 354 3.94 -9.16 3.60
N SER A 355 3.01 -9.01 2.64
CA SER A 355 3.18 -9.56 1.29
C SER A 355 4.44 -9.05 0.60
N ILE A 356 4.71 -7.74 0.64
CA ILE A 356 5.93 -7.18 0.05
C ILE A 356 7.19 -7.88 0.62
N LYS A 357 7.24 -8.06 1.95
CA LYS A 357 8.35 -8.76 2.60
C LYS A 357 8.41 -10.25 2.27
N LEU A 358 7.27 -10.94 2.14
CA LEU A 358 7.21 -12.37 1.76
C LEU A 358 7.86 -12.62 0.40
N HIS A 359 7.76 -11.66 -0.52
CA HIS A 359 8.38 -11.72 -1.85
C HIS A 359 9.84 -11.22 -1.88
N GLY A 360 10.47 -11.08 -0.71
CA GLY A 360 11.88 -10.67 -0.60
C GLY A 360 12.13 -9.20 -0.91
N LYS A 361 11.08 -8.38 -0.97
CA LYS A 361 11.14 -6.94 -1.26
C LYS A 361 11.04 -6.13 0.02
N THR A 362 11.51 -4.89 -0.01
CA THR A 362 11.30 -3.95 1.10
C THR A 362 10.26 -2.89 0.76
N TRP A 363 9.71 -2.27 1.80
CA TRP A 363 8.81 -1.12 1.70
C TRP A 363 9.55 0.14 2.12
N PHE A 364 9.37 1.24 1.41
CA PHE A 364 9.75 2.57 1.86
C PHE A 364 8.52 3.40 2.17
N ASP A 365 8.41 3.80 3.44
CA ASP A 365 7.41 4.79 3.86
C ASP A 365 7.92 6.21 3.58
N GLU A 366 7.20 6.94 2.73
CA GLU A 366 7.45 8.35 2.47
C GLU A 366 6.82 9.19 3.59
N ASN A 367 7.65 9.56 4.57
CA ASN A 367 7.27 10.40 5.69
C ASN A 367 7.25 11.87 5.25
N ASP A 368 6.14 12.28 4.66
CA ASP A 368 5.84 13.64 4.21
C ASP A 368 4.89 14.38 5.20
N TYR A 369 4.91 13.97 6.47
CA TYR A 369 4.21 14.70 7.52
C TYR A 369 4.72 16.14 7.55
N ARG A 370 3.80 17.08 7.30
CA ARG A 370 4.09 18.51 7.31
C ARG A 370 4.51 18.91 8.73
N THR A 371 5.75 19.36 8.87
CA THR A 371 6.28 19.80 10.17
C THR A 371 5.70 21.17 10.57
N CYS A 372 5.96 21.61 11.80
CA CYS A 372 5.56 22.94 12.25
C CYS A 372 6.19 24.10 11.45
N VAL A 373 7.22 23.81 10.65
CA VAL A 373 7.88 24.76 9.74
C VAL A 373 7.09 24.95 8.45
N ALA A 374 6.36 23.92 7.99
CA ALA A 374 5.65 23.95 6.72
C ALA A 374 4.56 25.04 6.73
N THR A 375 4.51 25.90 5.71
CA THR A 375 3.47 26.94 5.65
C THR A 375 2.11 26.36 5.22
N ALA A 376 2.10 25.46 4.24
CA ALA A 376 0.90 24.82 3.72
C ALA A 376 0.10 24.09 4.82
N HIS A 377 -1.21 24.34 4.89
CA HIS A 377 -2.12 23.69 5.84
C HIS A 377 -2.64 22.33 5.33
N GLY A 378 -3.05 21.44 6.24
CA GLY A 378 -3.72 20.16 5.93
C GLY A 378 -2.84 18.91 6.02
N TRP A 379 -3.43 17.73 5.79
CA TRP A 379 -2.78 16.42 5.60
C TRP A 379 -1.70 16.05 6.64
N GLY A 380 -2.04 16.12 7.93
CA GLY A 380 -1.13 15.72 9.01
C GLY A 380 -0.13 16.80 9.46
N LYS A 381 -0.36 18.07 9.12
CA LYS A 381 0.44 19.19 9.63
C LYS A 381 0.45 19.27 11.15
N THR A 382 1.65 19.40 11.72
CA THR A 382 1.87 19.74 13.13
C THR A 382 2.06 21.24 13.31
N TYR A 383 1.90 21.74 14.55
CA TYR A 383 1.92 23.17 14.85
C TYR A 383 3.00 23.60 15.83
N THR A 384 3.62 22.63 16.52
CA THR A 384 4.76 22.87 17.41
C THR A 384 5.89 21.89 17.12
N MET A 385 7.11 22.21 17.56
CA MET A 385 8.24 21.28 17.42
C MET A 385 7.99 19.99 18.21
N ALA A 386 7.45 20.11 19.43
CA ALA A 386 7.06 18.96 20.25
C ALA A 386 6.05 18.03 19.54
N ASP A 387 5.03 18.60 18.89
CA ASP A 387 4.06 17.83 18.08
C ASP A 387 4.74 17.16 16.88
N THR A 388 5.68 17.85 16.22
CA THR A 388 6.47 17.30 15.11
C THR A 388 7.27 16.10 15.58
N ILE A 389 8.02 16.22 16.66
CA ILE A 389 8.81 15.14 17.25
C ILE A 389 7.92 13.97 17.67
N ALA A 390 6.74 14.24 18.26
CA ALA A 390 5.80 13.19 18.64
C ALA A 390 5.31 12.36 17.44
N VAL A 391 4.96 13.02 16.32
CA VAL A 391 4.61 12.33 15.08
C VAL A 391 5.79 11.52 14.55
N GLN A 392 6.98 12.12 14.48
CA GLN A 392 8.18 11.45 13.95
C GLN A 392 8.53 10.18 14.75
N ARG A 393 8.37 10.20 16.07
CA ARG A 393 8.56 9.02 16.94
C ARG A 393 7.51 7.93 16.68
N ARG A 394 6.26 8.32 16.42
CA ARG A 394 5.19 7.38 16.04
C ARG A 394 5.49 6.72 14.69
N GLU A 395 5.95 7.50 13.70
CA GLU A 395 6.36 6.96 12.41
C GLU A 395 7.53 5.99 12.55
N LEU A 396 8.55 6.34 13.33
CA LEU A 396 9.67 5.43 13.60
C LEU A 396 9.21 4.12 14.26
N ALA A 397 8.29 4.20 15.23
CA ALA A 397 7.76 3.00 15.89
C ALA A 397 7.07 2.05 14.90
N ASN A 398 6.28 2.58 13.97
CA ASN A 398 5.63 1.79 12.92
C ASN A 398 6.67 1.18 11.95
N VAL A 399 7.65 1.97 11.50
CA VAL A 399 8.73 1.54 10.60
C VAL A 399 9.57 0.42 11.20
N LEU A 400 10.03 0.58 12.45
CA LEU A 400 10.85 -0.42 13.14
C LEU A 400 10.08 -1.70 13.43
N ALA A 401 8.84 -1.59 13.91
CA ALA A 401 8.01 -2.75 14.21
C ALA A 401 7.76 -3.60 12.95
N ASN A 402 7.55 -2.96 11.81
CA ASN A 402 7.29 -3.68 10.56
C ASN A 402 8.56 -4.10 9.81
N GLY A 403 9.74 -3.65 10.25
CA GLY A 403 11.02 -3.97 9.63
C GLY A 403 11.15 -3.41 8.22
N VAL A 404 10.62 -2.21 8.00
CA VAL A 404 10.60 -1.53 6.69
C VAL A 404 11.56 -0.33 6.68
N CYS A 405 11.72 0.28 5.52
CA CYS A 405 12.53 1.49 5.31
C CYS A 405 11.63 2.75 5.34
N MET A 406 12.24 3.93 5.46
CA MET A 406 11.53 5.20 5.31
C MET A 406 12.44 6.30 4.77
N TRP A 407 11.84 7.35 4.21
CA TRP A 407 12.53 8.61 4.03
C TRP A 407 11.77 9.78 4.62
N TRP A 408 12.50 10.70 5.23
CA TRP A 408 11.98 12.04 5.52
C TRP A 408 11.83 12.80 4.22
N PHE A 409 10.61 13.23 3.88
CA PHE A 409 10.34 13.88 2.61
C PHE A 409 10.09 15.37 2.75
N ASN A 410 11.03 16.17 2.23
CA ASN A 410 10.90 17.61 2.12
C ASN A 410 10.25 17.99 0.78
N LEU A 411 8.91 18.15 0.79
CA LEU A 411 8.08 18.36 -0.39
C LEU A 411 8.21 19.76 -1.00
N THR A 412 8.39 20.80 -0.18
CA THR A 412 8.41 22.20 -0.63
C THR A 412 9.81 22.80 -0.53
N THR A 413 9.96 24.05 -0.99
CA THR A 413 11.20 24.81 -0.86
C THR A 413 11.52 25.23 0.58
N GLU A 414 10.60 25.04 1.51
CA GLU A 414 10.84 25.29 2.93
C GLU A 414 11.65 24.11 3.49
N PRO A 415 12.63 24.37 4.37
CA PRO A 415 13.44 23.31 4.94
C PRO A 415 12.74 22.67 6.15
N TRP A 416 11.79 21.75 5.92
CA TRP A 416 10.92 21.19 6.96
C TRP A 416 11.66 20.52 8.13
N PHE A 417 12.87 20.03 7.88
CA PHE A 417 13.67 19.22 8.81
C PHE A 417 14.95 19.90 9.31
N SER A 418 15.21 21.16 8.96
CA SER A 418 16.50 21.82 9.28
C SER A 418 16.57 22.46 10.66
N ASP A 419 15.54 22.28 11.51
CA ASP A 419 15.62 22.74 12.89
C ASP A 419 16.62 21.87 13.68
N PRO A 420 17.55 22.44 14.47
CA PRO A 420 18.53 21.67 15.22
C PRO A 420 17.93 20.65 16.20
N GLU A 421 16.78 20.95 16.81
CA GLU A 421 16.10 20.02 17.71
C GLU A 421 15.61 18.78 16.94
N LEU A 422 15.00 19.01 15.78
CA LEU A 422 14.50 17.93 14.92
C LEU A 422 15.64 17.13 14.27
N LEU A 423 16.73 17.77 13.85
CA LEU A 423 17.94 17.07 13.37
C LEU A 423 18.56 16.18 14.46
N GLY A 424 18.55 16.64 15.72
CA GLY A 424 18.97 15.84 16.87
C GLY A 424 18.09 14.58 17.04
N GLU A 425 16.78 14.72 16.86
CA GLU A 425 15.84 13.59 16.88
C GLU A 425 16.07 12.64 15.70
N ILE A 426 16.31 13.15 14.48
CA ILE A 426 16.65 12.34 13.30
C ILE A 426 17.94 11.56 13.52
N ALA A 427 18.98 12.18 14.09
CA ALA A 427 20.22 11.50 14.45
C ALA A 427 19.98 10.40 15.49
N HIS A 428 19.06 10.61 16.42
CA HIS A 428 18.65 9.60 17.38
C HIS A 428 17.92 8.44 16.70
N HIS A 429 16.96 8.71 15.82
CA HIS A 429 16.27 7.71 15.01
C HIS A 429 17.27 6.87 14.20
N ARG A 430 18.29 7.49 13.61
CA ARG A 430 19.35 6.80 12.87
C ARG A 430 20.15 5.84 13.74
N ARG A 431 20.47 6.22 14.98
CA ARG A 431 21.15 5.33 15.96
C ARG A 431 20.28 4.13 16.33
N ILE A 432 19.00 4.35 16.60
CA ILE A 432 18.04 3.27 16.91
C ILE A 432 17.93 2.32 15.70
N GLY A 433 17.76 2.87 14.49
CA GLY A 433 17.73 2.09 13.26
C GLY A 433 18.99 1.25 13.07
N GLN A 434 20.18 1.81 13.32
CA GLN A 434 21.44 1.06 13.24
C GLN A 434 21.49 -0.10 14.23
N ALA A 435 21.10 0.15 15.49
CA ALA A 435 21.10 -0.87 16.53
C ALA A 435 20.13 -2.02 16.19
N SER A 436 18.98 -1.68 15.59
CA SER A 436 17.95 -2.65 15.17
C SER A 436 18.44 -3.75 14.24
N LEU A 437 19.49 -3.49 13.47
CA LEU A 437 20.06 -4.47 12.54
C LEU A 437 20.62 -5.69 13.28
N SER A 438 21.09 -5.51 14.51
CA SER A 438 21.62 -6.63 15.32
C SER A 438 20.54 -7.50 15.98
N TRP A 439 19.26 -7.18 15.77
CA TRP A 439 18.12 -7.80 16.48
C TRP A 439 17.25 -8.66 15.56
N ASP A 440 16.40 -9.48 16.19
CA ASP A 440 15.37 -10.24 15.47
C ASP A 440 14.16 -9.34 15.21
N ARG A 441 13.92 -9.01 13.94
CA ARG A 441 12.86 -8.11 13.49
C ARG A 441 11.68 -8.85 12.87
N ARG A 442 11.62 -10.19 13.00
CA ARG A 442 10.49 -10.97 12.52
C ARG A 442 9.19 -10.51 13.18
N SER A 443 8.10 -10.53 12.42
CA SER A 443 6.77 -10.20 12.93
C SER A 443 6.36 -11.13 14.08
N VAL A 444 5.61 -10.56 15.03
CA VAL A 444 4.90 -11.29 16.10
C VAL A 444 3.38 -11.18 15.97
N ALA A 445 2.91 -10.65 14.83
CA ALA A 445 1.48 -10.55 14.54
C ALA A 445 0.82 -11.93 14.57
N GLN A 446 -0.27 -12.04 15.31
CA GLN A 446 -1.12 -13.23 15.36
C GLN A 446 -2.52 -12.94 14.79
N ILE A 447 -2.70 -11.74 14.23
CA ILE A 447 -3.86 -11.30 13.46
C ILE A 447 -3.38 -11.07 12.03
N GLY A 448 -3.86 -11.88 11.09
CA GLY A 448 -3.60 -11.70 9.67
C GLY A 448 -4.79 -11.01 9.00
N VAL A 449 -4.53 -10.03 8.15
CA VAL A 449 -5.55 -9.28 7.40
C VAL A 449 -5.35 -9.60 5.93
N LEU A 450 -6.39 -10.12 5.29
CA LEU A 450 -6.37 -10.49 3.89
C LEU A 450 -7.08 -9.47 3.02
N TYR A 451 -6.41 -9.13 1.92
CA TYR A 451 -6.93 -8.28 0.86
C TYR A 451 -6.90 -9.03 -0.47
N ASP A 452 -8.03 -9.00 -1.18
CA ASP A 452 -8.15 -9.48 -2.55
C ASP A 452 -8.31 -8.28 -3.49
N GLU A 453 -7.28 -8.00 -4.30
CA GLU A 453 -7.30 -6.85 -5.22
C GLU A 453 -8.20 -7.08 -6.44
N ASP A 454 -8.35 -8.33 -6.91
CA ASP A 454 -9.25 -8.65 -8.02
C ASP A 454 -10.70 -8.45 -7.61
N ALA A 455 -11.04 -8.80 -6.36
CA ALA A 455 -12.41 -8.63 -5.88
C ALA A 455 -12.86 -7.18 -6.01
N VAL A 456 -11.97 -6.20 -5.81
CA VAL A 456 -12.29 -4.77 -5.95
C VAL A 456 -12.94 -4.43 -7.29
N THR A 457 -12.64 -5.14 -8.39
CA THR A 457 -13.25 -4.89 -9.71
C THR A 457 -14.73 -5.28 -9.80
N TYR A 458 -15.28 -5.96 -8.79
CA TYR A 458 -16.70 -6.30 -8.69
C TYR A 458 -17.49 -5.30 -7.83
N ALA A 459 -16.83 -4.32 -7.20
CA ALA A 459 -17.50 -3.34 -6.36
C ALA A 459 -18.00 -2.12 -7.14
N GLN A 460 -19.00 -1.44 -6.61
CA GLN A 460 -19.48 -0.15 -7.09
C GLN A 460 -18.43 0.93 -6.86
N VAL A 461 -18.34 1.86 -7.81
CA VAL A 461 -17.54 3.09 -7.69
C VAL A 461 -18.33 4.14 -6.91
N ASP A 462 -17.66 4.99 -6.12
CA ASP A 462 -18.28 6.08 -5.32
C ASP A 462 -19.29 5.58 -4.25
N SER A 463 -18.87 4.53 -3.54
CA SER A 463 -19.54 4.03 -2.34
C SER A 463 -18.78 4.45 -1.07
N GLU A 464 -19.48 4.53 0.07
CA GLU A 464 -18.84 4.75 1.38
C GLU A 464 -18.34 3.44 2.00
N LEU A 465 -18.84 2.29 1.53
CA LEU A 465 -18.46 0.98 2.04
C LEU A 465 -16.93 0.73 2.03
N PRO A 466 -16.18 1.06 0.96
CA PRO A 466 -14.73 0.80 0.91
C PRO A 466 -13.94 1.54 2.00
N GLU A 467 -14.33 2.78 2.31
CA GLU A 467 -13.65 3.58 3.35
C GLU A 467 -13.83 2.92 4.72
N GLN A 468 -15.04 2.44 5.03
CA GLN A 468 -15.33 1.75 6.28
C GLN A 468 -14.69 0.36 6.34
N LEU A 469 -14.70 -0.35 5.22
CA LEU A 469 -14.20 -1.72 5.10
C LEU A 469 -12.69 -1.78 5.24
N VAL A 470 -11.96 -0.84 4.63
CA VAL A 470 -10.51 -0.87 4.52
C VAL A 470 -9.88 0.17 5.44
N ILE A 471 -10.16 1.46 5.23
CA ILE A 471 -9.41 2.55 5.88
C ILE A 471 -9.75 2.67 7.36
N ARG A 472 -11.04 2.81 7.69
CA ARG A 472 -11.49 3.01 9.08
C ARG A 472 -11.27 1.77 9.94
N GLN A 473 -11.22 0.60 9.32
CA GLN A 473 -10.95 -0.65 10.00
C GLN A 473 -9.51 -0.75 10.54
N MET A 474 -8.52 -0.14 9.87
CA MET A 474 -7.11 -0.28 10.28
C MET A 474 -6.80 0.36 11.64
N PRO A 475 -7.25 1.61 11.96
CA PRO A 475 -7.13 2.17 13.30
C PRO A 475 -7.75 1.32 14.41
N GLU A 476 -8.86 0.62 14.13
CA GLU A 476 -9.50 -0.28 15.10
C GLU A 476 -8.67 -1.55 15.33
N LEU A 477 -8.10 -2.12 14.26
CA LEU A 477 -7.16 -3.24 14.37
C LEU A 477 -5.92 -2.85 15.17
N GLY A 478 -5.33 -1.68 14.90
CA GLY A 478 -4.17 -1.16 15.62
C GLY A 478 -4.42 -0.91 17.11
N ARG A 479 -5.68 -0.68 17.51
CA ARG A 479 -6.13 -0.47 18.90
C ARG A 479 -6.68 -1.73 19.57
N SER A 480 -6.69 -2.87 18.87
CA SER A 480 -7.10 -4.15 19.44
C SER A 480 -6.19 -4.61 20.58
N GLY A 481 -4.98 -4.05 20.68
CA GLY A 481 -3.99 -4.40 21.71
C GLY A 481 -2.93 -5.42 21.27
N ALA A 482 -2.98 -5.83 20.00
CA ALA A 482 -2.01 -6.72 19.38
C ALA A 482 -1.65 -6.21 17.96
N PRO A 483 -0.42 -6.46 17.48
CA PRO A 483 -0.05 -6.15 16.10
C PRO A 483 -0.76 -7.07 15.11
N TYR A 484 -0.94 -6.58 13.88
CA TYR A 484 -1.50 -7.32 12.76
C TYR A 484 -0.54 -7.33 11.57
N ALA A 485 -0.74 -8.27 10.64
CA ALA A 485 0.01 -8.39 9.39
C ALA A 485 -0.93 -8.27 8.17
N LEU A 486 -0.47 -7.61 7.11
CA LEU A 486 -1.24 -7.31 5.89
C LEU A 486 -0.78 -8.18 4.72
N TYR A 487 -1.66 -9.07 4.26
CA TYR A 487 -1.37 -10.00 3.17
C TYR A 487 -2.35 -9.87 2.00
N HIS A 488 -1.80 -10.09 0.81
CA HIS A 488 -2.54 -10.40 -0.39
C HIS A 488 -3.07 -11.84 -0.29
N ILE A 489 -4.32 -12.07 -0.70
CA ILE A 489 -4.98 -13.38 -0.57
C ILE A 489 -4.22 -14.51 -1.28
N ASP A 490 -3.59 -14.21 -2.42
CA ASP A 490 -2.85 -15.21 -3.18
C ASP A 490 -1.57 -15.69 -2.46
N ASP A 491 -1.03 -14.89 -1.53
CA ASP A 491 0.18 -15.26 -0.77
C ASP A 491 -0.10 -16.31 0.33
N LEU A 492 -1.36 -16.71 0.53
CA LEU A 492 -1.69 -17.88 1.34
C LEU A 492 -0.96 -19.14 0.86
N GLU A 493 -0.56 -19.21 -0.42
CA GLU A 493 0.25 -20.30 -0.94
C GLU A 493 1.66 -20.34 -0.33
N LEU A 494 2.22 -19.18 0.01
CA LEU A 494 3.54 -19.00 0.62
C LEU A 494 3.53 -19.16 2.14
N LEU A 495 2.36 -19.04 2.76
CA LEU A 495 2.19 -19.12 4.21
C LEU A 495 1.99 -20.56 4.68
N SER A 496 2.48 -20.87 5.88
CA SER A 496 2.16 -22.13 6.55
C SER A 496 0.72 -22.14 7.04
N GLY A 497 0.17 -20.96 7.36
CA GLY A 497 -1.13 -20.62 7.94
C GLY A 497 -1.24 -20.81 9.46
N ASP A 498 -0.12 -21.11 10.13
CA ASP A 498 0.02 -21.14 11.60
C ASP A 498 0.59 -19.81 12.15
N GLU A 499 0.93 -18.86 11.28
CA GLU A 499 1.49 -17.56 11.67
C GLU A 499 0.49 -16.74 12.49
N CYS A 500 -0.79 -16.84 12.14
CA CYS A 500 -1.87 -16.08 12.76
C CYS A 500 -3.02 -16.98 13.24
N LYS A 501 -3.65 -16.57 14.33
CA LYS A 501 -4.78 -17.23 14.97
C LYS A 501 -6.11 -16.60 14.58
N VAL A 502 -6.10 -15.32 14.23
CA VAL A 502 -7.27 -14.60 13.67
C VAL A 502 -6.95 -14.18 12.25
N TRP A 503 -7.88 -14.42 11.33
CA TRP A 503 -7.79 -14.02 9.92
C TRP A 503 -8.96 -13.13 9.56
N PHE A 504 -8.68 -11.89 9.17
CA PHE A 504 -9.65 -10.85 8.91
C PHE A 504 -9.76 -10.56 7.42
N MET A 505 -10.96 -10.73 6.85
CA MET A 505 -11.16 -10.71 5.39
C MET A 505 -11.77 -9.37 4.96
N LEU A 506 -10.96 -8.49 4.36
CA LEU A 506 -11.43 -7.16 3.95
C LEU A 506 -12.30 -7.22 2.70
N THR A 507 -11.77 -7.68 1.57
CA THR A 507 -12.42 -7.55 0.25
C THR A 507 -12.85 -8.89 -0.36
N SER A 508 -13.13 -9.90 0.45
CA SER A 508 -13.36 -11.30 -0.01
C SER A 508 -14.68 -11.58 -0.75
N PHE A 509 -15.30 -10.60 -1.42
CA PHE A 509 -16.64 -10.76 -1.98
C PHE A 509 -16.71 -11.51 -3.31
N ALA A 510 -15.63 -11.49 -4.10
CA ALA A 510 -15.47 -12.33 -5.28
C ALA A 510 -14.31 -13.30 -5.08
N THR A 511 -14.55 -14.60 -5.29
CA THR A 511 -13.54 -15.64 -5.10
C THR A 511 -13.53 -16.63 -6.26
N THR A 512 -12.34 -17.08 -6.63
CA THR A 512 -12.16 -18.22 -7.53
C THR A 512 -12.11 -19.52 -6.72
N ALA A 513 -12.34 -20.65 -7.37
CA ALA A 513 -12.18 -21.98 -6.79
C ALA A 513 -10.79 -22.15 -6.15
N ARG A 514 -9.74 -21.61 -6.79
CA ARG A 514 -8.37 -21.60 -6.26
C ARG A 514 -8.28 -20.84 -4.92
N LYS A 515 -8.80 -19.62 -4.85
CA LYS A 515 -8.75 -18.80 -3.63
C LYS A 515 -9.54 -19.44 -2.48
N ARG A 516 -10.71 -20.02 -2.77
CA ARG A 516 -11.50 -20.76 -1.76
C ARG A 516 -10.77 -21.99 -1.25
N GLU A 517 -10.09 -22.74 -2.12
CA GLU A 517 -9.30 -23.89 -1.70
C GLU A 517 -8.07 -23.47 -0.87
N LEU A 518 -7.40 -22.37 -1.23
CA LEU A 518 -6.33 -21.81 -0.40
C LEU A 518 -6.84 -21.44 1.00
N ILE A 519 -7.97 -20.74 1.11
CA ILE A 519 -8.56 -20.42 2.41
C ILE A 519 -8.92 -21.67 3.20
N ARG A 520 -9.53 -22.68 2.56
CA ARG A 520 -9.87 -23.94 3.23
C ARG A 520 -8.63 -24.66 3.74
N ALA A 521 -7.66 -24.88 2.87
CA ALA A 521 -6.45 -25.63 3.18
C ALA A 521 -5.55 -24.92 4.19
N LYS A 522 -5.49 -23.58 4.14
CA LYS A 522 -4.56 -22.78 4.94
C LYS A 522 -5.22 -22.15 6.16
N LEU A 523 -6.51 -21.86 6.19
CA LEU A 523 -7.08 -21.04 7.27
C LEU A 523 -8.15 -21.77 8.07
N GLN A 524 -8.93 -22.66 7.45
CA GLN A 524 -9.98 -23.45 8.12
C GLN A 524 -9.41 -24.64 8.92
N ARG A 525 -8.47 -24.36 9.83
CA ARG A 525 -7.73 -25.35 10.64
C ARG A 525 -7.98 -25.18 12.14
N ALA A 526 -7.61 -26.19 12.91
CA ALA A 526 -7.74 -26.20 14.36
C ALA A 526 -7.14 -24.94 15.02
N GLY A 527 -7.94 -24.21 15.81
CA GLY A 527 -7.52 -23.03 16.58
C GLY A 527 -7.65 -21.68 15.86
N ASN A 528 -7.96 -21.66 14.57
CA ASN A 528 -8.11 -20.41 13.82
C ASN A 528 -9.52 -19.82 13.96
N THR A 529 -9.59 -18.49 13.97
CA THR A 529 -10.83 -17.70 13.88
C THR A 529 -10.81 -16.90 12.58
N LEU A 530 -11.81 -17.07 11.73
CA LEU A 530 -11.95 -16.33 10.47
C LEU A 530 -13.09 -15.32 10.61
N VAL A 531 -12.79 -14.05 10.32
CA VAL A 531 -13.72 -12.93 10.40
C VAL A 531 -14.07 -12.46 9.00
N TRP A 532 -15.34 -12.60 8.64
CA TRP A 532 -15.90 -12.26 7.34
C TRP A 532 -16.76 -11.00 7.44
N ILE A 533 -16.62 -10.10 6.46
CA ILE A 533 -17.35 -8.84 6.46
C ILE A 533 -18.20 -8.71 5.19
N TYR A 534 -19.42 -8.22 5.38
CA TYR A 534 -20.37 -7.85 4.34
C TYR A 534 -20.78 -9.01 3.42
N ALA A 535 -20.05 -9.27 2.34
CA ALA A 535 -20.49 -10.15 1.26
C ALA A 535 -19.49 -11.28 0.91
N PRO A 536 -18.94 -12.01 1.90
CA PRO A 536 -17.85 -12.96 1.68
C PRO A 536 -18.24 -14.08 0.71
N GLY A 537 -17.52 -14.22 -0.39
CA GLY A 537 -17.68 -15.30 -1.36
C GLY A 537 -19.03 -15.36 -2.09
N VAL A 538 -19.83 -14.28 -2.06
CA VAL A 538 -21.15 -14.26 -2.74
C VAL A 538 -21.00 -14.24 -4.26
N ILE A 539 -19.85 -13.85 -4.79
CA ILE A 539 -19.48 -14.06 -6.19
C ILE A 539 -18.43 -15.18 -6.22
N ALA A 540 -18.79 -16.33 -6.77
CA ALA A 540 -17.97 -17.52 -6.85
C ALA A 540 -17.82 -17.94 -8.30
N ASP A 541 -16.58 -17.99 -8.80
CA ASP A 541 -16.27 -18.35 -10.19
C ASP A 541 -17.15 -17.60 -11.19
N GLU A 542 -17.16 -16.27 -11.05
CA GLU A 542 -17.89 -15.36 -11.94
C GLU A 542 -19.42 -15.58 -11.94
N ARG A 543 -19.98 -16.09 -10.83
CA ARG A 543 -21.43 -16.25 -10.63
C ARG A 543 -21.84 -15.82 -9.23
N TYR A 544 -23.01 -15.20 -9.12
CA TYR A 544 -23.60 -14.90 -7.83
C TYR A 544 -24.15 -16.18 -7.18
N SER A 545 -23.71 -16.49 -5.95
CA SER A 545 -24.12 -17.68 -5.21
C SER A 545 -23.99 -17.50 -3.69
N LEU A 546 -25.14 -17.44 -3.00
CA LEU A 546 -25.19 -17.49 -1.53
C LEU A 546 -24.81 -18.87 -0.98
N GLU A 547 -25.00 -19.94 -1.79
CA GLU A 547 -24.58 -21.29 -1.43
C GLU A 547 -23.06 -21.39 -1.36
N ALA A 548 -22.34 -20.84 -2.36
CA ALA A 548 -20.88 -20.82 -2.34
C ALA A 548 -20.33 -19.98 -1.18
N SER A 549 -21.00 -18.88 -0.84
CA SER A 549 -20.70 -18.10 0.37
C SER A 549 -20.86 -18.94 1.64
N ALA A 550 -21.94 -19.71 1.76
CA ALA A 550 -22.18 -20.59 2.90
C ALA A 550 -21.15 -21.74 2.97
N GLU A 551 -20.74 -22.32 1.85
CA GLU A 551 -19.68 -23.33 1.79
C GLU A 551 -18.32 -22.79 2.23
N LEU A 552 -18.00 -21.54 1.86
CA LEU A 552 -16.75 -20.89 2.23
C LEU A 552 -16.74 -20.49 3.70
N THR A 553 -17.81 -19.86 4.18
CA THR A 553 -17.84 -19.25 5.52
C THR A 553 -18.38 -20.20 6.58
N GLY A 554 -19.07 -21.27 6.19
CA GLY A 554 -19.86 -22.06 7.12
C GLY A 554 -21.05 -21.30 7.71
N ILE A 555 -21.49 -20.18 7.13
CA ILE A 555 -22.63 -19.40 7.63
C ILE A 555 -23.56 -19.14 6.45
N ARG A 556 -24.81 -19.64 6.53
CA ARG A 556 -25.81 -19.30 5.51
C ARG A 556 -26.17 -17.83 5.60
N LEU A 557 -26.06 -17.14 4.47
CA LEU A 557 -26.45 -15.74 4.34
C LEU A 557 -27.76 -15.63 3.55
N ALA A 558 -28.57 -14.63 3.92
CA ALA A 558 -29.71 -14.15 3.16
C ALA A 558 -29.50 -12.67 2.82
N SER A 559 -30.22 -12.16 1.81
CA SER A 559 -30.09 -10.77 1.36
C SER A 559 -31.42 -10.02 1.31
N ILE A 560 -31.36 -8.71 1.50
CA ILE A 560 -32.37 -7.73 1.12
C ILE A 560 -31.77 -6.90 -0.01
N GLU A 561 -32.42 -6.86 -1.17
CA GLU A 561 -31.86 -6.20 -2.36
C GLU A 561 -31.91 -4.67 -2.27
N GLU A 562 -32.84 -4.12 -1.50
CA GLU A 562 -32.96 -2.68 -1.27
C GLU A 562 -31.74 -2.14 -0.51
N ALA A 563 -31.24 -0.97 -0.93
CA ALA A 563 -30.13 -0.31 -0.26
C ALA A 563 -30.59 0.32 1.06
N MET A 564 -29.93 -0.03 2.16
CA MET A 564 -30.24 0.48 3.50
C MET A 564 -28.96 0.73 4.29
N PRO A 565 -28.99 1.54 5.36
CA PRO A 565 -27.87 1.61 6.30
C PRO A 565 -27.51 0.21 6.81
N ILE A 566 -26.23 -0.12 6.87
CA ILE A 566 -25.74 -1.40 7.38
C ILE A 566 -25.01 -1.11 8.70
N GLU A 567 -25.79 -1.06 9.78
CA GLU A 567 -25.29 -0.85 11.14
C GLU A 567 -25.63 -2.07 12.01
N VAL A 568 -24.69 -2.50 12.84
CA VAL A 568 -24.90 -3.54 13.85
C VAL A 568 -24.99 -2.91 15.23
N ILE A 569 -25.99 -3.32 16.00
CA ILE A 569 -26.13 -3.05 17.43
C ILE A 569 -25.94 -4.33 18.24
N PRO A 570 -25.41 -4.28 19.46
CA PRO A 570 -25.27 -5.46 20.30
C PRO A 570 -26.65 -6.07 20.58
N ASP A 571 -26.74 -7.39 20.50
CA ASP A 571 -27.92 -8.11 20.97
C ASP A 571 -27.99 -8.09 22.51
N THR A 572 -29.20 -8.16 23.07
CA THR A 572 -29.45 -8.23 24.52
C THR A 572 -28.76 -9.41 25.21
N GLY A 573 -28.51 -10.51 24.49
CA GLY A 573 -27.75 -11.67 24.97
C GLY A 573 -26.27 -11.66 24.60
N SER A 574 -25.77 -10.61 23.95
CA SER A 574 -24.38 -10.55 23.49
C SER A 574 -23.39 -10.70 24.65
N PRO A 575 -22.34 -11.52 24.50
CA PRO A 575 -21.29 -11.61 25.51
C PRO A 575 -20.38 -10.36 25.52
N LEU A 576 -20.61 -9.40 24.62
CA LEU A 576 -19.76 -8.24 24.40
C LEU A 576 -20.55 -6.93 24.45
N ALA A 577 -20.02 -5.96 25.19
CA ALA A 577 -20.51 -4.58 25.18
C ALA A 577 -19.73 -3.78 24.11
N PHE A 578 -20.26 -3.71 22.89
CA PHE A 578 -19.76 -2.84 21.84
C PHE A 578 -20.78 -1.76 21.47
N ALA A 579 -20.31 -0.58 21.08
CA ALA A 579 -21.16 0.47 20.55
C ALA A 579 -21.66 0.11 19.14
N ARG A 580 -22.77 0.71 18.71
CA ARG A 580 -23.24 0.62 17.32
C ARG A 580 -22.11 0.94 16.35
N TYR A 581 -21.94 0.12 15.31
CA TYR A 581 -20.93 0.31 14.27
C TYR A 581 -21.48 -0.03 12.88
N GLY A 582 -20.81 0.44 11.83
CA GLY A 582 -21.18 0.18 10.45
C GLY A 582 -21.24 1.44 9.58
N VAL A 583 -22.03 1.38 8.50
CA VAL A 583 -22.17 2.45 7.51
C VAL A 583 -23.60 2.99 7.49
N GLN A 584 -23.74 4.32 7.61
CA GLN A 584 -25.04 4.99 7.63
C GLN A 584 -25.59 5.28 6.23
N LYS A 585 -24.72 5.55 5.25
CA LYS A 585 -25.16 5.73 3.87
C LYS A 585 -25.76 4.40 3.37
N PRO A 586 -26.92 4.42 2.70
CA PRO A 586 -27.56 3.19 2.23
C PRO A 586 -26.67 2.40 1.27
N ILE A 587 -26.46 1.12 1.57
CA ILE A 587 -25.74 0.15 0.74
C ILE A 587 -26.66 -1.06 0.52
N GLY A 588 -26.75 -1.54 -0.72
CA GLY A 588 -27.46 -2.76 -1.08
C GLY A 588 -26.55 -3.67 -1.89
N PRO A 589 -26.83 -4.97 -2.02
CA PRO A 589 -27.75 -5.71 -1.16
C PRO A 589 -27.25 -5.71 0.29
N VAL A 590 -28.18 -5.76 1.24
CA VAL A 590 -27.89 -5.94 2.67
C VAL A 590 -27.88 -7.43 2.98
N PHE A 591 -26.74 -7.96 3.40
CA PHE A 591 -26.59 -9.36 3.79
C PHE A 591 -26.75 -9.54 5.30
N TYR A 592 -27.41 -10.62 5.72
CA TYR A 592 -27.54 -11.01 7.12
C TYR A 592 -27.43 -12.52 7.27
N ALA A 593 -27.09 -12.99 8.47
CA ALA A 593 -26.98 -14.42 8.72
C ALA A 593 -28.38 -15.05 8.90
N ASP A 594 -28.58 -16.18 8.21
CA ASP A 594 -29.75 -17.07 8.32
C ASP A 594 -29.29 -18.49 8.70
N GLU A 595 -28.46 -18.54 9.75
CA GLU A 595 -27.85 -19.76 10.27
C GLU A 595 -28.27 -20.00 11.73
N PRO A 596 -29.28 -20.85 11.99
CA PRO A 596 -29.74 -21.17 13.34
C PRO A 596 -28.69 -21.82 14.23
N ALA A 597 -27.64 -22.41 13.64
CA ALA A 597 -26.52 -22.98 14.39
C ALA A 597 -25.49 -21.94 14.85
N ALA A 598 -25.59 -20.69 14.41
CA ALA A 598 -24.72 -19.60 14.82
C ALA A 598 -25.31 -18.86 16.03
N GLU A 599 -24.44 -18.44 16.94
CA GLU A 599 -24.80 -17.57 18.07
C GLU A 599 -24.84 -16.11 17.58
N THR A 600 -25.96 -15.42 17.80
CA THR A 600 -26.11 -14.00 17.45
C THR A 600 -25.51 -13.13 18.55
N TRP A 601 -24.54 -12.29 18.19
CA TRP A 601 -23.95 -11.29 19.10
C TRP A 601 -24.43 -9.86 18.77
N GLY A 602 -25.00 -9.65 17.59
CA GLY A 602 -25.55 -8.36 17.20
C GLY A 602 -26.57 -8.45 16.09
N GLU A 603 -27.47 -7.49 16.06
CA GLU A 603 -28.53 -7.38 15.07
C GLU A 603 -28.33 -6.17 14.17
N LEU A 604 -28.81 -6.27 12.93
CA LEU A 604 -28.93 -5.14 12.04
C LEU A 604 -29.94 -4.13 12.59
N ALA A 605 -29.48 -2.90 12.79
CA ALA A 605 -30.28 -1.84 13.37
C ALA A 605 -31.55 -1.58 12.55
N GLY A 606 -32.71 -1.65 13.19
CA GLY A 606 -34.01 -1.41 12.55
C GLY A 606 -34.58 -2.59 11.76
N LEU A 607 -33.83 -3.69 11.58
CA LEU A 607 -34.29 -4.88 10.85
C LEU A 607 -34.55 -6.10 11.75
N GLY A 608 -33.95 -6.16 12.94
CA GLY A 608 -34.07 -7.32 13.84
C GLY A 608 -33.55 -8.62 13.21
N LYS A 609 -32.56 -8.50 12.32
CA LYS A 609 -31.91 -9.62 11.62
C LYS A 609 -30.49 -9.83 12.16
N PRO A 610 -29.98 -11.07 12.28
CA PRO A 610 -28.63 -11.33 12.77
C PRO A 610 -27.56 -10.66 11.89
N GLY A 611 -26.90 -9.64 12.44
CA GLY A 611 -25.89 -8.82 11.75
C GLY A 611 -24.46 -9.08 12.21
N LEU A 612 -24.28 -9.69 13.38
CA LEU A 612 -23.00 -10.22 13.86
C LEU A 612 -23.27 -11.58 14.50
N VAL A 613 -22.67 -12.62 13.94
CA VAL A 613 -22.83 -14.00 14.43
C VAL A 613 -21.50 -14.72 14.55
N VAL A 614 -21.45 -15.67 15.47
CA VAL A 614 -20.30 -16.54 15.72
C VAL A 614 -20.74 -17.99 15.63
N ARG A 615 -20.01 -18.79 14.86
CA ARG A 615 -20.28 -20.23 14.69
C ARG A 615 -19.00 -21.01 14.94
N GLN A 616 -19.06 -21.92 15.93
CA GLN A 616 -18.01 -22.89 16.12
C GLN A 616 -18.09 -23.96 15.02
N MET A 617 -17.05 -24.06 14.21
CA MET A 617 -16.87 -25.09 13.20
C MET A 617 -16.01 -26.22 13.76
N THR A 618 -15.89 -27.32 13.00
CA THR A 618 -14.98 -28.41 13.36
C THR A 618 -13.53 -27.93 13.31
N GLY A 619 -12.96 -27.62 14.47
CA GLY A 619 -11.58 -27.16 14.64
C GLY A 619 -11.39 -25.64 14.61
N TRP A 620 -12.19 -24.89 13.86
CA TRP A 620 -12.02 -23.44 13.69
C TRP A 620 -13.29 -22.67 14.06
N CYS A 621 -13.20 -21.34 14.18
CA CYS A 621 -14.32 -20.46 14.50
C CYS A 621 -14.63 -19.54 13.32
N SER A 622 -15.89 -19.46 12.91
CA SER A 622 -16.35 -18.54 11.87
C SER A 622 -17.10 -17.38 12.51
N VAL A 623 -16.71 -16.16 12.18
CA VAL A 623 -17.37 -14.93 12.62
C VAL A 623 -17.81 -14.17 11.38
N TYR A 624 -19.10 -13.85 11.29
CA TYR A 624 -19.63 -13.03 10.21
C TYR A 624 -20.18 -11.72 10.77
N SER A 625 -19.77 -10.61 10.16
CA SER A 625 -20.40 -9.31 10.37
C SER A 625 -20.93 -8.74 9.08
N ALA A 626 -22.20 -8.38 9.07
CA ALA A 626 -22.83 -7.67 7.97
C ALA A 626 -22.25 -6.26 7.79
N ALA A 627 -21.95 -5.58 8.89
CA ALA A 627 -21.43 -4.22 8.92
C ALA A 627 -19.89 -4.17 8.92
N PRO A 628 -19.27 -3.22 8.20
CA PRO A 628 -17.83 -2.97 8.25
C PRO A 628 -17.41 -2.19 9.50
N CYS A 629 -16.11 -1.93 9.67
CA CYS A 629 -15.54 -1.12 10.75
C CYS A 629 -15.84 -1.68 12.15
N LEU A 630 -15.46 -2.94 12.37
CA LEU A 630 -15.60 -3.62 13.67
C LEU A 630 -14.77 -2.87 14.73
N PRO A 631 -15.36 -2.49 15.89
CA PRO A 631 -14.66 -1.76 16.94
C PRO A 631 -13.50 -2.54 17.56
N SER A 632 -12.47 -1.81 17.99
CA SER A 632 -11.26 -2.34 18.65
C SER A 632 -11.54 -3.24 19.85
N ASP A 633 -12.56 -2.94 20.66
CA ASP A 633 -12.95 -3.79 21.79
C ASP A 633 -13.53 -5.13 21.32
N LEU A 634 -14.35 -5.14 20.27
CA LEU A 634 -14.83 -6.39 19.65
C LEU A 634 -13.67 -7.20 19.07
N LEU A 635 -12.76 -6.55 18.34
CA LEU A 635 -11.58 -7.20 17.78
C LEU A 635 -10.67 -7.78 18.86
N ARG A 636 -10.44 -7.04 19.95
CA ARG A 636 -9.65 -7.50 21.11
C ARG A 636 -10.26 -8.74 21.74
N GLU A 637 -11.58 -8.78 21.88
CA GLU A 637 -12.26 -9.93 22.49
C GLU A 637 -12.24 -11.18 21.57
N LEU A 638 -12.40 -11.00 20.26
CA LEU A 638 -12.16 -12.08 19.30
C LEU A 638 -10.71 -12.58 19.36
N ALA A 639 -9.74 -11.68 19.45
CA ALA A 639 -8.33 -12.00 19.58
C ALA A 639 -8.02 -12.78 20.87
N LYS A 640 -8.55 -12.35 22.02
CA LYS A 640 -8.42 -13.06 23.30
C LYS A 640 -8.99 -14.48 23.24
N ARG A 641 -10.19 -14.64 22.67
CA ARG A 641 -10.84 -15.96 22.51
C ARG A 641 -10.04 -16.89 21.60
N ALA A 642 -9.39 -16.35 20.57
CA ALA A 642 -8.48 -17.09 19.71
C ALA A 642 -7.09 -17.33 20.34
N GLY A 643 -6.83 -16.81 21.55
CA GLY A 643 -5.56 -16.95 22.25
C GLY A 643 -4.42 -16.08 21.69
N VAL A 644 -4.75 -14.97 21.03
CA VAL A 644 -3.76 -13.95 20.64
C VAL A 644 -3.21 -13.27 21.89
N HIS A 645 -1.90 -13.02 21.92
CA HIS A 645 -1.27 -12.26 23.00
C HIS A 645 -1.65 -10.78 22.92
N ILE A 646 -2.27 -10.26 23.97
CA ILE A 646 -2.65 -8.84 24.09
C ILE A 646 -1.57 -8.11 24.89
N TYR A 647 -0.85 -7.21 24.23
CA TYR A 647 0.22 -6.41 24.83
C TYR A 647 -0.35 -5.26 25.66
N ASN A 648 -1.42 -4.62 25.18
CA ASN A 648 -2.04 -3.46 25.81
C ASN A 648 -3.57 -3.53 25.64
N ASP A 649 -4.32 -3.41 26.72
CA ASP A 649 -5.79 -3.45 26.75
C ASP A 649 -6.44 -2.08 26.98
N ALA A 650 -5.65 -1.00 27.00
CA ALA A 650 -6.13 0.37 27.22
C ALA A 650 -6.65 1.08 25.95
N GLY A 651 -6.70 0.40 24.81
CA GLY A 651 -7.20 0.98 23.55
C GLY A 651 -6.20 1.91 22.83
N ASP A 652 -4.92 1.91 23.23
CA ASP A 652 -3.88 2.62 22.48
C ASP A 652 -3.42 1.81 21.26
N VAL A 653 -2.74 2.47 20.35
CA VAL A 653 -2.13 1.82 19.20
C VAL A 653 -0.91 0.99 19.62
N VAL A 654 -0.82 -0.25 19.14
CA VAL A 654 0.30 -1.17 19.38
C VAL A 654 1.05 -1.49 18.10
N TYR A 655 2.37 -1.29 18.11
CA TYR A 655 3.29 -1.78 17.09
C TYR A 655 4.27 -2.75 17.76
N ALA A 656 4.48 -3.96 17.23
CA ALA A 656 5.44 -4.90 17.84
C ALA A 656 6.02 -5.91 16.86
N ASN A 657 7.25 -6.34 17.15
CA ASN A 657 7.91 -7.48 16.51
C ASN A 657 8.70 -8.27 17.58
N ARG A 658 9.60 -9.16 17.16
CA ARG A 658 10.36 -10.00 18.08
C ARG A 658 11.26 -9.24 19.04
N SER A 659 11.70 -8.02 18.75
CA SER A 659 12.63 -7.27 19.61
C SER A 659 12.11 -5.89 20.02
N PHE A 660 10.93 -5.50 19.56
CA PHE A 660 10.39 -4.15 19.78
C PHE A 660 8.93 -4.15 20.19
N ILE A 661 8.58 -3.16 21.01
CA ILE A 661 7.21 -2.72 21.20
C ILE A 661 7.12 -1.19 21.21
N GLY A 662 6.22 -0.65 20.40
CA GLY A 662 5.82 0.74 20.37
C GLY A 662 4.36 0.87 20.81
N VAL A 663 4.08 1.85 21.68
CA VAL A 663 2.71 2.15 22.14
C VAL A 663 2.47 3.64 22.01
N SER A 664 1.48 4.02 21.19
CA SER A 664 1.12 5.42 20.94
C SER A 664 -0.20 5.74 21.65
N ALA A 665 -0.11 6.54 22.71
CA ALA A 665 -1.23 6.83 23.60
C ALA A 665 -2.12 7.96 23.08
N ASP A 666 -3.44 7.74 23.08
CA ASP A 666 -4.43 8.77 22.73
C ASP A 666 -4.70 9.70 23.94
N TYR A 667 -4.55 9.19 25.16
CA TYR A 667 -4.84 9.92 26.42
C TYR A 667 -3.75 9.69 27.46
N SER A 668 -3.54 10.67 28.34
CA SER A 668 -2.55 10.55 29.42
C SER A 668 -2.92 9.47 30.44
N GLY A 669 -1.94 8.70 30.89
CA GLY A 669 -2.08 7.78 32.02
C GLY A 669 -1.08 6.63 32.02
N THR A 670 -1.11 5.83 33.08
CA THR A 670 -0.30 4.61 33.20
C THR A 670 -0.86 3.51 32.31
N ARG A 671 0.03 2.79 31.62
CA ARG A 671 -0.24 1.58 30.86
C ARG A 671 0.54 0.41 31.44
N THR A 672 -0.10 -0.75 31.49
CA THR A 672 0.56 -2.02 31.82
C THR A 672 0.78 -2.81 30.53
N ILE A 673 2.03 -2.88 30.09
CA ILE A 673 2.41 -3.58 28.87
C ILE A 673 2.81 -5.00 29.21
N ARG A 674 2.08 -5.99 28.66
CA ARG A 674 2.26 -7.41 28.95
C ARG A 674 3.13 -8.06 27.88
N LEU A 675 4.13 -8.82 28.30
CA LEU A 675 5.08 -9.48 27.42
C LEU A 675 4.75 -10.98 27.30
N PRO A 676 4.98 -11.59 26.13
CA PRO A 676 4.71 -13.02 25.93
C PRO A 676 5.67 -13.93 26.71
N GLN A 677 6.82 -13.38 27.14
CA GLN A 677 7.83 -14.04 27.97
C GLN A 677 8.66 -12.97 28.69
N ARG A 678 9.54 -13.40 29.61
CA ARG A 678 10.39 -12.46 30.37
C ARG A 678 11.38 -11.73 29.47
N ALA A 679 11.48 -10.41 29.66
CA ALA A 679 12.48 -9.58 28.99
C ALA A 679 13.07 -8.52 29.90
N ASP A 680 14.30 -8.12 29.58
CA ASP A 680 14.79 -6.80 29.93
C ASP A 680 14.19 -5.77 28.96
N VAL A 681 13.70 -4.66 29.49
CA VAL A 681 12.99 -3.61 28.74
C VAL A 681 13.77 -2.32 28.80
N THR A 682 14.15 -1.78 27.65
CA THR A 682 14.84 -0.49 27.53
C THR A 682 14.02 0.47 26.69
N ASP A 683 13.73 1.66 27.22
CA ASP A 683 13.16 2.76 26.45
C ASP A 683 14.22 3.34 25.51
N LEU A 684 13.98 3.17 24.21
CA LEU A 684 14.90 3.59 23.16
C LEU A 684 14.88 5.10 22.92
N LEU A 685 13.86 5.82 23.41
CA LEU A 685 13.78 7.28 23.27
C LEU A 685 14.53 8.00 24.40
N THR A 686 14.78 7.32 25.51
CA THR A 686 15.46 7.90 26.68
C THR A 686 16.73 7.15 27.10
N ASP A 687 17.07 6.04 26.42
CA ASP A 687 18.17 5.13 26.75
C ASP A 687 18.10 4.56 28.18
N LYS A 688 16.89 4.49 28.77
CA LYS A 688 16.68 4.02 30.15
C LYS A 688 16.18 2.59 30.20
N VAL A 689 16.78 1.79 31.07
CA VAL A 689 16.22 0.49 31.44
C VAL A 689 14.98 0.70 32.29
N ILE A 690 13.83 0.22 31.81
CA ILE A 690 12.53 0.36 32.46
C ILE A 690 12.26 -0.84 33.39
N ALA A 691 12.63 -2.05 32.96
CA ALA A 691 12.42 -3.27 33.72
C ALA A 691 13.50 -4.32 33.41
N ARG A 692 13.71 -5.27 34.32
CA ARG A 692 14.62 -6.41 34.16
C ARG A 692 13.87 -7.72 34.36
N ALA A 693 14.09 -8.68 33.47
CA ALA A 693 13.48 -10.02 33.48
C ALA A 693 11.97 -10.02 33.79
N ALA A 694 11.24 -9.04 33.24
CA ALA A 694 9.84 -8.78 33.57
C ALA A 694 8.90 -9.45 32.57
N GLU A 695 7.75 -9.93 33.05
CA GLU A 695 6.65 -10.44 32.22
C GLU A 695 5.64 -9.34 31.84
N ALA A 696 5.71 -8.21 32.54
CA ALA A 696 5.00 -6.98 32.21
C ALA A 696 5.74 -5.78 32.80
N PHE A 697 5.53 -4.59 32.25
CA PHE A 697 6.08 -3.35 32.81
C PHE A 697 5.03 -2.22 32.76
N GLU A 698 5.16 -1.28 33.68
CA GLU A 698 4.31 -0.08 33.72
C GLU A 698 5.05 1.11 33.13
N VAL A 699 4.32 1.92 32.37
CA VAL A 699 4.82 3.20 31.87
C VAL A 699 3.71 4.24 31.87
N HIS A 700 4.05 5.45 32.30
CA HIS A 700 3.15 6.60 32.16
C HIS A 700 3.41 7.27 30.81
N LEU A 701 2.38 7.35 29.99
CA LEU A 701 2.41 8.03 28.70
C LEU A 701 1.46 9.23 28.76
N GLU A 702 1.91 10.38 28.29
CA GLU A 702 1.03 11.52 28.04
C GLU A 702 0.21 11.31 26.75
N GLY A 703 -0.94 11.96 26.63
CA GLY A 703 -1.69 11.96 25.37
C GLY A 703 -0.82 12.47 24.23
N LYS A 704 -0.90 11.82 23.06
CA LYS A 704 -0.06 12.02 21.86
C LYS A 704 1.36 11.45 21.96
N GLN A 705 1.77 10.91 23.10
CA GLN A 705 3.11 10.35 23.27
C GLN A 705 3.19 8.93 22.69
N THR A 706 4.32 8.63 22.06
CA THR A 706 4.70 7.25 21.72
C THR A 706 5.84 6.81 22.63
N GLY A 707 5.64 5.67 23.30
CA GLY A 707 6.73 4.91 23.93
C GLY A 707 7.31 3.91 22.92
N LEU A 708 8.63 3.74 22.88
CA LEU A 708 9.31 2.80 22.00
C LEU A 708 10.37 2.04 22.80
N TYR A 709 10.20 0.72 22.91
CA TYR A 709 10.96 -0.12 23.82
C TYR A 709 11.62 -1.29 23.10
N HIS A 710 12.89 -1.53 23.40
CA HIS A 710 13.62 -2.74 23.02
C HIS A 710 13.40 -3.84 24.07
N LEU A 711 13.15 -5.05 23.58
CA LEU A 711 12.90 -6.26 24.35
C LEU A 711 14.07 -7.24 24.18
N SER A 712 14.83 -7.45 25.26
CA SER A 712 15.89 -8.46 25.30
C SER A 712 15.41 -9.64 26.14
N TRP A 713 15.00 -10.73 25.48
CA TRP A 713 14.45 -11.92 26.13
C TRP A 713 15.47 -12.64 27.00
N VAL A 714 15.01 -13.14 28.16
CA VAL A 714 15.84 -13.80 29.20
C VAL A 714 15.69 -15.31 29.17
#